data_AF-G9NLB3-F1
#
_entry.id   AF-G9NLB3-F1
#
_cell.length_a   1.000
_cell.length_b   1.000
_cell.length_c   1.000
_cell.angle_alpha   90.00
_cell.angle_beta   90.00
_cell.angle_gamma   90.00
#
_symmetry.space_group_name_H-M   'P 1'
#
loop_
_entity.id
_entity.type
_entity.pdbx_description
1 polymer ?
#
loop_
_entity_poly.entity_id
_entity_poly.type
_entity_poly.pdbx_seq_one_letter_code
_entity_poly.pdbx_strand_id
1 'polypeptide(L)'
;MDEKAGPPAYSASGLPSPASGAAPFRGRRAGWRRFRLLKFFSAAISLLVIGQWIQIWREETKVPVLSRDKLYGDLQTCKKLKLKPQDPIGLGREKNARWIEGSKPTLIKNAVIWVGEPLEGTSEADARAGKGWEWIQGDVLLEHGLIKRVEHQISSSSLPEDTLIFDAAGRQLTTGIIDMHSHAGVDSLPSLLGNDDTNELSDNTTPWARAIDALNPLDHQIEVIKSGGVTTSLILPGSGNNMGGEAYTIKHAVGPRSGRKEISAQDMLADPDRNWRFMKMACGENAKRVHGGIDKRPFSRMGESFDFRHAFEQARALIQRQDDWCNKAHEIGVEFMSEYLPQELFWESLAAALRGQVHINTHCYTITDLEAMVDHTNEFKFPIRAFHHAHQTYLATEILKRTYGGRPPASALFADNMFYKAEAYIGSEYAGKYLYDANLTTVYVSDNPVLNAQHVLFEAAKGYRYGLPYHAALSAVTSIPAELLGFGKRLGKVKPGFDADIVVWDSDPLSVGAAPVQVWIDGTAQFEDPVELSKPKQSPIVPDTGLSYIVEEPTEMQDVLFYGIKKVLLSDDEVFESDGKPVSVFISNGKIACIGPCSPEYEAAAQKVKRRIILKNGYLTNSFTGVGRTIGLNDIDAEDVTDNGPNPTAFTRAVDGLRLDSKKLHVAAKYGVTKGISAPKFVSGSSHHGTSVGFLTAAKTVAEKGAVFDDDVAVHYTLDLSARSTGSYSELYGKLRSKLFAAASTNKTAEDPFSEDAFLQKVVAGKTVLALTIDNADGIAIALRIKSEVEEATKSKIKLAILGGAESHLVAAELGAAEVGVILLPLQVHANNWDQRRSLPGAPLTNGTTIDYLLDANVTVAIGLFEDWYVRDLGLEAGKAYHNGNGRLGEKAALDLVSGNAHKILGAKLPEDQAKGHFIISEGSPLDIGSRIKAVGSGRDKVAVFVNGSTGPSLLERLERLEESGRVQREAVYGQL
;
A
#
# COMPACT_ATOMS: atom_id res chain seq x y z
N MET A 1 -1.56 -58.97 -1.48
CA MET A 1 -2.66 -59.08 -2.44
C MET A 1 -2.46 -57.97 -3.46
N ASP A 2 -1.85 -58.38 -4.57
CA ASP A 2 -1.82 -57.87 -5.95
C ASP A 2 -1.89 -56.34 -6.15
N GLU A 3 -0.79 -55.64 -6.46
CA GLU A 3 -0.01 -55.60 -7.71
C GLU A 3 -0.78 -55.23 -8.99
N LYS A 4 -0.52 -54.01 -9.49
CA LYS A 4 -0.05 -53.67 -10.85
C LYS A 4 -0.16 -52.15 -11.05
N ALA A 5 0.74 -51.41 -11.71
CA ALA A 5 2.14 -51.53 -12.08
C ALA A 5 2.46 -50.19 -12.80
N GLY A 6 3.42 -49.41 -12.32
CA GLY A 6 4.28 -48.62 -13.23
C GLY A 6 5.51 -49.47 -13.58
N PRO A 7 6.65 -48.87 -13.98
CA PRO A 7 6.93 -47.91 -15.05
C PRO A 7 8.15 -48.46 -15.87
N PRO A 8 9.22 -47.73 -16.27
CA PRO A 8 9.42 -46.58 -17.17
C PRO A 8 10.32 -46.98 -18.39
N ALA A 9 11.39 -46.25 -18.72
CA ALA A 9 11.61 -45.32 -19.85
C ALA A 9 12.96 -45.67 -20.51
N TYR A 10 13.30 -45.23 -21.74
CA TYR A 10 14.72 -45.28 -22.16
C TYR A 10 15.18 -44.23 -23.20
N SER A 11 16.38 -43.75 -22.92
CA SER A 11 17.27 -42.87 -23.69
C SER A 11 18.30 -43.66 -24.53
N ALA A 12 18.62 -43.08 -25.70
CA ALA A 12 19.91 -42.97 -26.42
C ALA A 12 20.97 -44.11 -26.49
N SER A 13 21.30 -44.41 -27.77
CA SER A 13 22.64 -44.53 -28.40
C SER A 13 23.43 -45.86 -28.39
N GLY A 14 23.88 -46.25 -29.60
CA GLY A 14 24.93 -47.27 -29.85
C GLY A 14 24.79 -48.05 -31.16
N LEU A 15 25.59 -47.71 -32.19
CA LEU A 15 25.88 -48.47 -33.44
C LEU A 15 26.69 -49.78 -33.16
N PRO A 16 27.05 -50.67 -34.14
CA PRO A 16 26.71 -50.80 -35.59
C PRO A 16 26.34 -52.25 -36.10
N SER A 17 25.99 -52.34 -37.40
CA SER A 17 25.96 -53.43 -38.43
C SER A 17 26.69 -54.79 -38.20
N PRO A 18 26.45 -55.90 -38.98
CA PRO A 18 25.96 -55.97 -40.39
C PRO A 18 25.07 -57.18 -40.83
N ALA A 19 24.60 -57.09 -42.08
CA ALA A 19 24.51 -58.14 -43.14
C ALA A 19 23.51 -59.33 -43.13
N SER A 20 22.77 -59.37 -44.24
CA SER A 20 22.54 -60.51 -45.17
C SER A 20 21.46 -61.57 -44.88
N GLY A 21 20.74 -61.96 -45.95
CA GLY A 21 20.21 -63.33 -46.09
C GLY A 21 18.80 -63.51 -46.66
N ALA A 22 18.68 -63.44 -47.99
CA ALA A 22 17.86 -64.25 -48.92
C ALA A 22 16.55 -64.94 -48.44
N ALA A 23 15.50 -64.94 -49.29
CA ALA A 23 15.22 -65.94 -50.35
C ALA A 23 13.77 -65.76 -50.91
N PRO A 24 13.27 -66.53 -51.91
CA PRO A 24 12.83 -65.95 -53.18
C PRO A 24 11.40 -66.35 -53.61
N PHE A 25 10.85 -65.80 -54.70
CA PHE A 25 9.98 -66.60 -55.60
C PHE A 25 9.98 -66.08 -57.05
N ARG A 26 10.02 -67.05 -57.97
CA ARG A 26 10.18 -66.97 -59.44
C ARG A 26 8.87 -66.64 -60.17
N GLY A 27 8.98 -66.13 -61.40
CA GLY A 27 8.21 -66.72 -62.51
C GLY A 27 7.79 -65.86 -63.72
N ARG A 28 8.63 -65.90 -64.78
CA ARG A 28 8.29 -66.04 -66.22
C ARG A 28 7.72 -64.85 -67.05
N ARG A 29 8.62 -64.31 -67.91
CA ARG A 29 8.66 -64.32 -69.41
C ARG A 29 7.34 -64.64 -70.16
N ALA A 30 7.04 -64.17 -71.36
CA ALA A 30 7.50 -63.16 -72.33
C ALA A 30 6.64 -63.38 -73.59
N GLY A 31 6.39 -62.37 -74.42
CA GLY A 31 6.11 -62.59 -75.85
C GLY A 31 4.98 -61.80 -76.52
N TRP A 32 5.39 -60.81 -77.32
CA TRP A 32 4.95 -60.59 -78.72
C TRP A 32 3.48 -60.24 -79.04
N ARG A 33 3.22 -59.02 -79.52
CA ARG A 33 3.07 -58.69 -80.96
C ARG A 33 2.38 -57.33 -81.19
N ARG A 34 2.85 -56.68 -82.26
CA ARG A 34 2.32 -55.54 -83.03
C ARG A 34 0.81 -55.31 -82.91
N PHE A 35 0.39 -54.11 -82.49
CA PHE A 35 -0.78 -53.36 -82.98
C PHE A 35 -0.77 -51.96 -82.32
N ARG A 36 0.24 -51.14 -82.65
CA ARG A 36 0.31 -49.72 -82.29
C ARG A 36 -0.08 -48.91 -83.51
N LEU A 37 -1.33 -48.44 -83.57
CA LEU A 37 -1.75 -47.23 -84.32
C LEU A 37 -3.25 -46.94 -84.11
N LEU A 38 -4.11 -47.96 -83.92
CA LEU A 38 -5.54 -47.74 -83.63
C LEU A 38 -5.86 -47.46 -82.15
N LYS A 39 -5.03 -47.91 -81.19
CA LYS A 39 -5.23 -47.59 -79.77
C LYS A 39 -4.85 -46.14 -79.40
N PHE A 40 -4.07 -45.45 -80.23
CA PHE A 40 -3.68 -44.06 -79.96
C PHE A 40 -4.82 -43.08 -80.26
N PHE A 41 -5.64 -43.34 -81.28
CA PHE A 41 -6.80 -42.48 -81.58
C PHE A 41 -7.94 -42.65 -80.57
N SER A 42 -8.23 -43.88 -80.13
CA SER A 42 -9.22 -44.10 -79.07
C SER A 42 -8.75 -43.58 -77.72
N ALA A 43 -7.44 -43.69 -77.40
CA ALA A 43 -6.88 -43.10 -76.18
C ALA A 43 -6.86 -41.57 -76.23
N ALA A 44 -6.57 -40.95 -77.38
CA ALA A 44 -6.60 -39.50 -77.54
C ALA A 44 -8.02 -38.93 -77.45
N ILE A 45 -9.02 -39.58 -78.06
CA ILE A 45 -10.42 -39.17 -77.92
C ILE A 45 -10.92 -39.44 -76.50
N SER A 46 -10.53 -40.56 -75.86
CA SER A 46 -10.87 -40.80 -74.45
C SER A 46 -10.18 -39.80 -73.52
N LEU A 47 -8.95 -39.37 -73.81
CA LEU A 47 -8.23 -38.33 -73.06
C LEU A 47 -8.78 -36.94 -73.32
N LEU A 48 -9.32 -36.66 -74.51
CA LEU A 48 -10.03 -35.42 -74.81
C LEU A 48 -11.41 -35.40 -74.17
N VAL A 49 -12.13 -36.52 -74.18
CA VAL A 49 -13.42 -36.66 -73.48
C VAL A 49 -13.21 -36.65 -71.97
N ILE A 50 -12.20 -37.33 -71.44
CA ILE A 50 -11.81 -37.24 -70.02
C ILE A 50 -11.29 -35.83 -69.70
N GLY A 51 -10.53 -35.20 -70.58
CA GLY A 51 -10.02 -33.84 -70.41
C GLY A 51 -11.14 -32.80 -70.41
N GLN A 52 -12.12 -32.93 -71.32
CA GLN A 52 -13.32 -32.09 -71.36
C GLN A 52 -14.31 -32.45 -70.26
N TRP A 53 -14.44 -33.71 -69.86
CA TRP A 53 -15.24 -34.14 -68.72
C TRP A 53 -14.64 -33.62 -67.41
N ILE A 54 -13.31 -33.62 -67.27
CA ILE A 54 -12.59 -33.00 -66.14
C ILE A 54 -12.70 -31.47 -66.20
N GLN A 55 -12.74 -30.84 -67.38
CA GLN A 55 -13.00 -29.39 -67.49
C GLN A 55 -14.45 -29.02 -67.18
N ILE A 56 -15.43 -29.83 -67.60
CA ILE A 56 -16.87 -29.62 -67.37
C ILE A 56 -17.26 -29.95 -65.92
N TRP A 57 -16.57 -30.92 -65.27
CA TRP A 57 -16.72 -31.21 -63.82
C TRP A 57 -15.82 -30.36 -62.91
N ARG A 58 -14.90 -29.55 -63.46
CA ARG A 58 -14.09 -28.58 -62.68
C ARG A 58 -14.74 -27.22 -62.50
N GLU A 59 -16.02 -27.09 -62.86
CA GLU A 59 -16.92 -26.14 -62.21
C GLU A 59 -17.70 -26.84 -61.09
N GLU A 60 -17.00 -27.56 -60.19
CA GLU A 60 -17.41 -27.46 -58.79
C GLU A 60 -17.21 -26.00 -58.43
N THR A 61 -18.29 -25.24 -58.56
CA THR A 61 -18.50 -24.01 -57.82
C THR A 61 -18.05 -24.33 -56.40
N LYS A 62 -16.84 -23.86 -56.04
CA LYS A 62 -16.35 -23.90 -54.67
C LYS A 62 -17.35 -23.06 -53.89
N VAL A 63 -18.40 -23.70 -53.38
CA VAL A 63 -19.24 -23.13 -52.36
C VAL A 63 -18.26 -22.61 -51.31
N PRO A 64 -18.30 -21.33 -50.94
CA PRO A 64 -17.37 -20.80 -49.96
C PRO A 64 -17.41 -21.70 -48.73
N VAL A 65 -16.30 -22.39 -48.46
CA VAL A 65 -16.19 -23.31 -47.31
C VAL A 65 -16.29 -22.52 -45.99
N LEU A 66 -16.10 -21.19 -46.08
CA LEU A 66 -16.14 -20.25 -44.97
C LEU A 66 -17.29 -19.25 -45.13
N SER A 67 -17.86 -18.84 -44.00
CA SER A 67 -18.88 -17.81 -43.90
C SER A 67 -18.34 -16.45 -44.35
N ARG A 68 -18.98 -15.88 -45.37
CA ARG A 68 -18.64 -14.54 -45.89
C ARG A 68 -18.81 -13.47 -44.81
N ASP A 69 -19.86 -13.54 -44.00
CA ASP A 69 -20.11 -12.55 -42.95
C ASP A 69 -19.01 -12.55 -41.90
N LYS A 70 -18.55 -13.74 -41.49
CA LYS A 70 -17.43 -13.87 -40.56
C LYS A 70 -16.14 -13.33 -41.16
N LEU A 71 -15.85 -13.65 -42.42
CA LEU A 71 -14.69 -13.13 -43.15
C LEU A 71 -14.70 -11.59 -43.23
N TYR A 72 -15.82 -10.97 -43.56
CA TYR A 72 -15.94 -9.51 -43.53
C TYR A 72 -15.80 -8.95 -42.10
N GLY A 73 -16.29 -9.66 -41.08
CA GLY A 73 -16.06 -9.34 -39.66
C GLY A 73 -14.58 -9.40 -39.27
N ASP A 74 -13.86 -10.41 -39.72
CA ASP A 74 -12.42 -10.57 -39.54
C ASP A 74 -11.65 -9.41 -40.20
N LEU A 75 -12.05 -8.99 -41.41
CA LEU A 75 -11.47 -7.83 -42.08
C LEU A 75 -11.72 -6.52 -41.31
N GLN A 76 -12.87 -6.35 -40.66
CA GLN A 76 -13.06 -5.20 -39.75
C GLN A 76 -12.18 -5.31 -38.50
N THR A 77 -11.96 -6.52 -37.99
CA THR A 77 -11.07 -6.76 -36.85
C THR A 77 -9.62 -6.38 -37.20
N CYS A 78 -9.16 -6.64 -38.42
CA CYS A 78 -7.86 -6.16 -38.91
C CYS A 78 -7.67 -4.64 -38.75
N LYS A 79 -8.74 -3.85 -38.93
CA LYS A 79 -8.67 -2.40 -38.71
C LYS A 79 -8.50 -2.05 -37.24
N LYS A 80 -9.20 -2.76 -36.35
CA LYS A 80 -9.09 -2.58 -34.89
C LYS A 80 -7.70 -2.96 -34.39
N LEU A 81 -7.13 -4.05 -34.88
CA LEU A 81 -5.75 -4.47 -34.54
C LEU A 81 -4.71 -3.40 -34.90
N LYS A 82 -4.94 -2.60 -35.95
CA LYS A 82 -4.02 -1.53 -36.37
C LYS A 82 -4.31 -0.17 -35.72
N LEU A 83 -5.40 -0.03 -34.97
CA LEU A 83 -5.78 1.23 -34.33
C LEU A 83 -4.89 1.51 -33.14
N LYS A 84 -4.38 2.75 -33.04
CA LYS A 84 -3.73 3.24 -31.82
C LYS A 84 -4.74 4.01 -30.98
N PRO A 85 -4.97 3.62 -29.71
CA PRO A 85 -5.79 4.40 -28.81
C PRO A 85 -5.30 5.83 -28.64
N GLN A 86 -6.21 6.70 -28.24
CA GLN A 86 -5.94 8.08 -27.89
C GLN A 86 -6.61 8.42 -26.57
N ASP A 87 -5.98 9.31 -25.81
CA ASP A 87 -6.59 9.83 -24.60
C ASP A 87 -7.94 10.49 -24.92
N PRO A 88 -9.00 10.18 -24.14
CA PRO A 88 -10.29 10.81 -24.34
C PRO A 88 -10.19 12.33 -24.22
N ILE A 89 -10.94 13.04 -25.07
CA ILE A 89 -10.97 14.50 -25.06
C ILE A 89 -11.57 15.01 -23.74
N GLY A 90 -11.04 16.12 -23.25
CA GLY A 90 -11.57 16.86 -22.09
C GLY A 90 -12.46 18.01 -22.53
N LEU A 91 -11.79 19.13 -22.85
CA LEU A 91 -12.42 20.34 -23.37
C LEU A 91 -13.11 20.10 -24.72
N GLY A 92 -14.26 20.74 -24.92
CA GLY A 92 -15.09 20.62 -26.13
C GLY A 92 -16.24 19.61 -25.99
N ARG A 93 -16.29 18.84 -24.90
CA ARG A 93 -17.45 18.00 -24.55
C ARG A 93 -18.61 18.86 -24.04
N GLU A 94 -19.83 18.55 -24.47
CA GLU A 94 -21.04 19.18 -23.94
C GLU A 94 -21.44 18.62 -22.56
N LYS A 95 -21.19 17.32 -22.36
CA LYS A 95 -21.50 16.57 -21.15
C LYS A 95 -20.50 15.44 -20.91
N ASN A 96 -20.36 15.02 -19.66
CA ASN A 96 -19.65 13.82 -19.28
C ASN A 96 -20.43 12.57 -19.76
N ALA A 97 -19.73 11.52 -20.22
CA ALA A 97 -20.35 10.26 -20.64
C ALA A 97 -21.13 9.57 -19.52
N ARG A 98 -20.72 9.81 -18.27
CA ARG A 98 -21.35 9.31 -17.05
C ARG A 98 -22.45 10.25 -16.52
N TRP A 99 -22.70 11.40 -17.14
CA TRP A 99 -23.71 12.34 -16.65
C TRP A 99 -25.12 11.75 -16.71
N ILE A 100 -25.92 12.02 -15.67
CA ILE A 100 -27.34 11.66 -15.63
C ILE A 100 -28.20 12.83 -16.08
N GLU A 101 -29.08 12.56 -17.04
CA GLU A 101 -30.08 13.51 -17.52
C GLU A 101 -30.98 13.98 -16.38
N GLY A 102 -31.10 15.31 -16.24
CA GLY A 102 -31.87 15.95 -15.17
C GLY A 102 -31.06 16.26 -13.90
N SER A 103 -29.79 15.88 -13.80
CA SER A 103 -28.94 16.33 -12.68
C SER A 103 -28.74 17.84 -12.70
N LYS A 104 -28.96 18.47 -11.54
CA LYS A 104 -28.87 19.92 -11.34
C LYS A 104 -27.41 20.40 -11.39
N PRO A 105 -27.15 21.62 -11.89
CA PRO A 105 -25.83 22.24 -11.74
C PRO A 105 -25.55 22.57 -10.27
N THR A 106 -24.28 22.54 -9.89
CA THR A 106 -23.81 22.93 -8.55
C THR A 106 -22.79 24.06 -8.66
N LEU A 107 -23.02 25.17 -7.97
CA LEU A 107 -22.07 26.24 -7.79
C LEU A 107 -21.40 26.11 -6.41
N ILE A 108 -20.11 25.81 -6.41
CA ILE A 108 -19.27 25.86 -5.21
C ILE A 108 -18.67 27.27 -5.11
N LYS A 109 -19.02 28.01 -4.06
CA LYS A 109 -18.59 29.40 -3.86
C LYS A 109 -17.46 29.53 -2.85
N ASN A 110 -16.66 30.59 -2.98
CA ASN A 110 -15.71 31.03 -1.96
C ASN A 110 -14.72 29.91 -1.56
N ALA A 111 -14.12 29.25 -2.54
CA ALA A 111 -13.13 28.21 -2.32
C ALA A 111 -11.70 28.74 -2.51
N VAL A 112 -10.74 28.05 -1.90
CA VAL A 112 -9.29 28.20 -2.15
C VAL A 112 -8.86 26.99 -3.00
N ILE A 113 -8.68 27.19 -4.29
CA ILE A 113 -8.64 26.15 -5.31
C ILE A 113 -7.19 25.82 -5.70
N TRP A 114 -6.84 24.53 -5.66
CA TRP A 114 -5.64 24.01 -6.29
C TRP A 114 -5.97 23.55 -7.71
N VAL A 115 -5.45 24.28 -8.70
CA VAL A 115 -5.76 24.00 -10.12
C VAL A 115 -5.17 22.66 -10.58
N GLY A 116 -4.04 22.23 -10.01
CA GLY A 116 -3.38 20.96 -10.37
C GLY A 116 -2.41 21.06 -11.55
N GLU A 117 -2.07 22.27 -11.99
CA GLU A 117 -1.02 22.55 -12.99
C GLU A 117 -0.36 23.92 -12.73
N PRO A 118 0.88 24.15 -13.20
CA PRO A 118 1.52 25.45 -13.08
C PRO A 118 0.83 26.48 -14.00
N LEU A 119 0.95 27.76 -13.64
CA LEU A 119 0.46 28.88 -14.44
C LEU A 119 0.95 28.80 -15.88
N GLU A 120 0.06 29.17 -16.80
CA GLU A 120 0.35 29.17 -18.24
C GLU A 120 1.60 30.02 -18.55
N GLY A 121 2.49 29.47 -19.38
CA GLY A 121 3.78 30.09 -19.70
C GLY A 121 4.93 29.76 -18.74
N THR A 122 4.68 29.03 -17.64
CA THR A 122 5.75 28.52 -16.78
C THR A 122 6.58 27.46 -17.51
N SER A 123 7.90 27.61 -17.54
CA SER A 123 8.80 26.63 -18.14
C SER A 123 8.80 25.31 -17.36
N GLU A 124 9.11 24.17 -18.00
CA GLU A 124 9.20 22.88 -17.31
C GLU A 124 10.19 22.91 -16.13
N ALA A 125 11.33 23.60 -16.31
CA ALA A 125 12.33 23.76 -15.26
C ALA A 125 11.81 24.59 -14.08
N ASP A 126 11.08 25.67 -14.34
CA ASP A 126 10.49 26.52 -13.31
C ASP A 126 9.34 25.81 -12.59
N ALA A 127 8.47 25.12 -13.33
CA ALA A 127 7.39 24.32 -12.77
C ALA A 127 7.95 23.22 -11.85
N ARG A 128 9.05 22.58 -12.24
CA ARG A 128 9.77 21.61 -11.41
C ARG A 128 10.48 22.26 -10.22
N ALA A 129 10.88 23.52 -10.30
CA ALA A 129 11.35 24.27 -9.14
C ALA A 129 10.20 24.74 -8.22
N GLY A 130 8.94 24.41 -8.54
CA GLY A 130 7.76 24.81 -7.77
C GLY A 130 7.24 26.21 -8.09
N LYS A 131 7.80 26.89 -9.10
CA LYS A 131 7.29 28.19 -9.54
C LYS A 131 6.03 28.01 -10.38
N GLY A 132 5.13 29.01 -10.32
CA GLY A 132 3.86 28.99 -11.05
C GLY A 132 2.80 28.08 -10.43
N TRP A 133 3.07 27.38 -9.33
CA TRP A 133 2.07 26.62 -8.59
C TRP A 133 1.46 27.49 -7.49
N GLU A 134 0.13 27.58 -7.46
CA GLU A 134 -0.56 28.41 -6.48
C GLU A 134 -1.96 27.90 -6.12
N TRP A 135 -2.40 28.33 -4.94
CA TRP A 135 -3.79 28.26 -4.52
C TRP A 135 -4.49 29.57 -4.91
N ILE A 136 -5.59 29.50 -5.65
CA ILE A 136 -6.35 30.68 -6.11
C ILE A 136 -7.69 30.79 -5.39
N GLN A 137 -8.20 31.99 -5.14
CA GLN A 137 -9.56 32.17 -4.62
C GLN A 137 -10.57 32.23 -5.76
N GLY A 138 -11.70 31.53 -5.61
CA GLY A 138 -12.78 31.63 -6.59
C GLY A 138 -13.97 30.68 -6.36
N ASP A 139 -14.84 30.68 -7.36
CA ASP A 139 -16.03 29.86 -7.48
C ASP A 139 -15.85 28.80 -8.58
N VAL A 140 -16.43 27.62 -8.39
CA VAL A 140 -16.40 26.50 -9.36
C VAL A 140 -17.84 26.11 -9.72
N LEU A 141 -18.18 26.14 -11.01
CA LEU A 141 -19.47 25.66 -11.51
C LEU A 141 -19.34 24.24 -12.08
N LEU A 142 -20.12 23.32 -11.53
CA LEU A 142 -20.26 21.95 -12.00
C LEU A 142 -21.58 21.84 -12.78
N GLU A 143 -21.51 21.41 -14.04
CA GLU A 143 -22.68 21.29 -14.91
C GLU A 143 -22.46 20.15 -15.90
N HIS A 144 -23.50 19.35 -16.16
CA HIS A 144 -23.44 18.19 -17.06
C HIS A 144 -22.32 17.18 -16.73
N GLY A 145 -21.99 17.06 -15.45
CA GLY A 145 -20.90 16.22 -14.94
C GLY A 145 -19.49 16.70 -15.30
N LEU A 146 -19.37 17.95 -15.70
CA LEU A 146 -18.11 18.62 -16.06
C LEU A 146 -17.88 19.84 -15.17
N ILE A 147 -16.61 20.17 -14.94
CA ILE A 147 -16.22 21.49 -14.47
C ILE A 147 -16.49 22.45 -15.63
N LYS A 148 -17.47 23.33 -15.48
CA LYS A 148 -17.89 24.26 -16.54
C LYS A 148 -17.08 25.54 -16.50
N ARG A 149 -16.90 26.11 -15.29
CA ARG A 149 -16.22 27.39 -15.07
C ARG A 149 -15.45 27.38 -13.75
N VAL A 150 -14.32 28.07 -13.75
CA VAL A 150 -13.49 28.36 -12.58
C VAL A 150 -13.16 29.85 -12.69
N GLU A 151 -13.77 30.68 -11.84
CA GLU A 151 -13.70 32.14 -11.94
C GLU A 151 -13.59 32.75 -10.54
N HIS A 152 -13.07 33.97 -10.41
CA HIS A 152 -12.99 34.65 -9.11
C HIS A 152 -14.36 34.81 -8.44
N GLN A 153 -15.40 35.07 -9.23
CA GLN A 153 -16.77 35.18 -8.73
C GLN A 153 -17.76 34.85 -9.85
N ILE A 154 -18.71 33.98 -9.55
CA ILE A 154 -19.79 33.62 -10.46
C ILE A 154 -21.10 34.21 -9.93
N SER A 155 -21.78 35.04 -10.75
CA SER A 155 -23.09 35.57 -10.37
C SER A 155 -24.14 34.46 -10.36
N SER A 156 -24.84 34.27 -9.26
CA SER A 156 -25.95 33.31 -9.18
C SER A 156 -27.10 33.69 -10.11
N SER A 157 -27.27 34.98 -10.42
CA SER A 157 -28.31 35.47 -11.34
C SER A 157 -28.09 35.06 -12.80
N SER A 158 -26.88 34.61 -13.16
CA SER A 158 -26.56 34.14 -14.51
C SER A 158 -26.72 32.61 -14.65
N LEU A 159 -27.22 31.94 -13.62
CA LEU A 159 -27.36 30.48 -13.56
C LEU A 159 -28.84 30.08 -13.51
N PRO A 160 -29.19 28.83 -13.87
CA PRO A 160 -30.53 28.29 -13.68
C PRO A 160 -31.01 28.43 -12.22
N GLU A 161 -32.30 28.71 -12.02
CA GLU A 161 -32.88 28.92 -10.68
C GLU A 161 -32.73 27.70 -9.75
N ASP A 162 -32.65 26.49 -10.31
CA ASP A 162 -32.50 25.25 -9.58
C ASP A 162 -31.05 24.85 -9.29
N THR A 163 -30.09 25.74 -9.57
CA THR A 163 -28.67 25.53 -9.24
C THR A 163 -28.48 25.34 -7.75
N LEU A 164 -27.83 24.25 -7.37
CA LEU A 164 -27.44 23.98 -5.99
C LEU A 164 -26.25 24.89 -5.62
N ILE A 165 -26.31 25.52 -4.46
CA ILE A 165 -25.23 26.38 -3.97
C ILE A 165 -24.56 25.71 -2.77
N PHE A 166 -23.25 25.52 -2.85
CA PHE A 166 -22.40 25.08 -1.74
C PHE A 166 -21.41 26.19 -1.41
N ASP A 167 -21.42 26.71 -0.18
CA ASP A 167 -20.41 27.69 0.26
C ASP A 167 -19.23 26.96 0.90
N ALA A 168 -18.07 26.99 0.23
CA ALA A 168 -16.84 26.40 0.78
C ALA A 168 -16.30 27.21 1.96
N ALA A 169 -16.77 28.43 2.17
CA ALA A 169 -16.42 29.31 3.30
C ALA A 169 -14.89 29.54 3.46
N GLY A 170 -14.18 29.65 2.35
CA GLY A 170 -12.73 29.83 2.27
C GLY A 170 -11.91 28.55 2.40
N ARG A 171 -12.55 27.37 2.37
CA ARG A 171 -11.86 26.07 2.47
C ARG A 171 -11.12 25.69 1.19
N GLN A 172 -10.11 24.84 1.36
CA GLN A 172 -9.32 24.28 0.28
C GLN A 172 -10.17 23.35 -0.60
N LEU A 173 -9.98 23.44 -1.91
CA LEU A 173 -10.65 22.63 -2.91
C LEU A 173 -9.62 22.06 -3.89
N THR A 174 -9.69 20.75 -4.12
CA THR A 174 -8.88 20.05 -5.11
C THR A 174 -9.77 19.28 -6.08
N THR A 175 -9.18 18.79 -7.17
CA THR A 175 -9.75 17.65 -7.90
C THR A 175 -9.81 16.40 -7.00
N GLY A 176 -10.59 15.40 -7.40
CA GLY A 176 -10.60 14.08 -6.77
C GLY A 176 -9.24 13.42 -6.73
N ILE A 177 -8.95 12.71 -5.63
CA ILE A 177 -7.73 11.92 -5.47
C ILE A 177 -7.83 10.67 -6.36
N ILE A 178 -6.71 10.29 -6.98
CA ILE A 178 -6.63 9.16 -7.90
C ILE A 178 -5.62 8.15 -7.37
N ASP A 179 -6.12 6.96 -7.04
CA ASP A 179 -5.29 5.85 -6.59
C ASP A 179 -5.02 4.87 -7.73
N MET A 180 -3.80 4.90 -8.28
CA MET A 180 -3.46 4.09 -9.46
C MET A 180 -3.11 2.63 -9.13
N HIS A 181 -3.20 2.19 -7.88
CA HIS A 181 -3.06 0.77 -7.52
C HIS A 181 -3.99 0.40 -6.36
N SER A 182 -5.08 -0.30 -6.68
CA SER A 182 -6.03 -0.80 -5.69
C SER A 182 -6.59 -2.16 -6.09
N HIS A 183 -7.05 -2.93 -5.10
CA HIS A 183 -7.82 -4.17 -5.25
C HIS A 183 -9.27 -4.03 -4.75
N ALA A 184 -9.73 -2.82 -4.44
CA ALA A 184 -11.09 -2.59 -3.95
C ALA A 184 -12.15 -3.22 -4.88
N GLY A 185 -13.12 -3.93 -4.30
CA GLY A 185 -14.17 -4.65 -5.01
C GLY A 185 -13.77 -6.02 -5.57
N VAL A 186 -12.49 -6.35 -5.73
CA VAL A 186 -12.02 -7.71 -6.06
C VAL A 186 -11.36 -8.41 -4.86
N ASP A 187 -10.75 -7.63 -3.96
CA ASP A 187 -10.38 -8.01 -2.60
C ASP A 187 -11.37 -7.36 -1.62
N SER A 188 -12.59 -7.92 -1.56
CA SER A 188 -13.69 -7.31 -0.83
C SER A 188 -13.49 -7.38 0.68
N LEU A 189 -13.75 -6.28 1.39
CA LEU A 189 -13.73 -6.25 2.85
C LEU A 189 -15.15 -6.24 3.46
N PRO A 190 -15.34 -6.71 4.71
CA PRO A 190 -14.37 -7.52 5.45
C PRO A 190 -14.03 -8.81 4.70
N SER A 191 -12.78 -9.23 4.81
CA SER A 191 -12.28 -10.36 4.02
C SER A 191 -13.06 -11.63 4.37
N LEU A 192 -13.63 -12.27 3.33
CA LEU A 192 -14.28 -13.56 3.42
C LEU A 192 -13.71 -14.48 2.33
N LEU A 193 -13.69 -15.79 2.58
CA LEU A 193 -13.21 -16.74 1.57
C LEU A 193 -14.09 -16.77 0.30
N GLY A 194 -15.35 -16.36 0.40
CA GLY A 194 -16.31 -16.44 -0.70
C GLY A 194 -16.32 -15.22 -1.63
N ASN A 195 -15.56 -14.18 -1.33
CA ASN A 195 -15.50 -12.94 -2.10
C ASN A 195 -14.05 -12.46 -2.38
N ASP A 196 -13.07 -13.36 -2.25
CA ASP A 196 -11.69 -13.11 -2.65
C ASP A 196 -11.50 -13.52 -4.12
N ASP A 197 -11.52 -12.52 -4.99
CA ASP A 197 -11.31 -12.64 -6.43
C ASP A 197 -10.03 -11.87 -6.87
N THR A 198 -9.13 -11.62 -5.92
CA THR A 198 -7.96 -10.74 -6.12
C THR A 198 -6.97 -11.31 -7.12
N ASN A 199 -6.75 -12.63 -7.11
CA ASN A 199 -5.79 -13.32 -7.98
C ASN A 199 -6.41 -14.58 -8.61
N GLU A 200 -6.30 -14.73 -9.93
CA GLU A 200 -6.67 -15.95 -10.65
C GLU A 200 -5.49 -16.95 -10.60
N LEU A 201 -5.44 -17.76 -9.55
CA LEU A 201 -4.26 -18.60 -9.23
C LEU A 201 -4.22 -19.96 -9.97
N SER A 202 -5.11 -20.20 -10.93
CA SER A 202 -5.09 -21.43 -11.73
C SER A 202 -3.88 -21.56 -12.66
N ASP A 203 -3.22 -20.46 -13.03
CA ASP A 203 -2.00 -20.42 -13.83
C ASP A 203 -1.15 -19.19 -13.45
N ASN A 204 0.17 -19.25 -13.61
CA ASN A 204 1.07 -18.10 -13.43
C ASN A 204 0.92 -17.03 -14.52
N THR A 205 0.40 -17.41 -15.70
CA THR A 205 0.21 -16.49 -16.84
C THR A 205 -1.25 -16.43 -17.23
N THR A 206 -1.98 -15.42 -16.73
CA THR A 206 -3.42 -15.24 -16.95
C THR A 206 -3.77 -13.89 -17.61
N PRO A 207 -3.11 -13.49 -18.72
CA PRO A 207 -3.38 -12.20 -19.38
C PRO A 207 -4.80 -12.06 -19.94
N TRP A 208 -5.57 -13.15 -20.01
CA TRP A 208 -6.97 -13.20 -20.40
C TRP A 208 -7.95 -12.89 -19.25
N ALA A 209 -7.51 -12.96 -17.98
CA ALA A 209 -8.33 -12.64 -16.83
C ALA A 209 -8.66 -11.13 -16.80
N ARG A 210 -9.77 -10.75 -16.18
CA ARG A 210 -10.25 -9.36 -16.15
C ARG A 210 -10.83 -9.00 -14.80
N ALA A 211 -10.30 -7.98 -14.14
CA ALA A 211 -10.80 -7.55 -12.83
C ALA A 211 -12.28 -7.11 -12.85
N ILE A 212 -12.78 -6.58 -13.97
CA ILE A 212 -14.19 -6.17 -14.08
C ILE A 212 -15.18 -7.34 -13.93
N ASP A 213 -14.77 -8.57 -14.24
CA ASP A 213 -15.64 -9.74 -14.18
C ASP A 213 -15.94 -10.18 -12.73
N ALA A 214 -15.13 -9.73 -11.78
CA ALA A 214 -15.27 -10.01 -10.35
C ALA A 214 -15.51 -8.75 -9.49
N LEU A 215 -15.49 -7.55 -10.10
CA LEU A 215 -15.66 -6.31 -9.36
C LEU A 215 -17.03 -6.27 -8.67
N ASN A 216 -17.02 -6.29 -7.34
CA ASN A 216 -18.21 -6.21 -6.50
C ASN A 216 -18.65 -4.74 -6.30
N PRO A 217 -19.73 -4.28 -6.96
CA PRO A 217 -20.21 -2.90 -6.84
C PRO A 217 -20.85 -2.58 -5.47
N LEU A 218 -21.05 -3.59 -4.62
CA LEU A 218 -21.64 -3.45 -3.27
C LEU A 218 -20.60 -3.61 -2.16
N ASP A 219 -19.31 -3.67 -2.50
CA ASP A 219 -18.25 -3.66 -1.51
C ASP A 219 -18.32 -2.37 -0.69
N HIS A 220 -18.38 -2.51 0.63
CA HIS A 220 -18.47 -1.38 1.55
C HIS A 220 -17.27 -0.44 1.43
N GLN A 221 -16.12 -0.97 0.98
CA GLN A 221 -14.91 -0.19 0.75
C GLN A 221 -15.14 0.96 -0.24
N ILE A 222 -16.06 0.83 -1.20
CA ILE A 222 -16.35 1.90 -2.17
C ILE A 222 -16.78 3.18 -1.45
N GLU A 223 -17.64 3.06 -0.44
CA GLU A 223 -18.11 4.19 0.37
C GLU A 223 -17.01 4.71 1.29
N VAL A 224 -16.24 3.82 1.92
CA VAL A 224 -15.13 4.20 2.81
C VAL A 224 -14.03 4.93 2.05
N ILE A 225 -13.60 4.41 0.91
CA ILE A 225 -12.53 4.97 0.08
C ILE A 225 -12.90 6.37 -0.43
N LYS A 226 -14.12 6.54 -0.96
CA LYS A 226 -14.55 7.85 -1.48
C LYS A 226 -14.72 8.90 -0.37
N SER A 227 -14.96 8.47 0.87
CA SER A 227 -14.97 9.37 2.04
C SER A 227 -13.61 9.99 2.34
N GLY A 228 -12.52 9.41 1.83
CA GLY A 228 -11.17 9.96 1.85
C GLY A 228 -10.86 10.95 0.72
N GLY A 229 -11.85 11.28 -0.13
CA GLY A 229 -11.65 12.15 -1.29
C GLY A 229 -11.11 11.42 -2.52
N VAL A 230 -10.98 10.08 -2.46
CA VAL A 230 -10.58 9.25 -3.60
C VAL A 230 -11.77 9.05 -4.52
N THR A 231 -11.73 9.65 -5.71
CA THR A 231 -12.84 9.54 -6.67
C THR A 231 -12.59 8.47 -7.71
N THR A 232 -11.33 8.20 -8.06
CA THR A 232 -10.95 7.28 -9.12
C THR A 232 -9.89 6.30 -8.65
N SER A 233 -10.02 5.03 -9.02
CA SER A 233 -8.96 4.04 -8.80
C SER A 233 -8.72 3.18 -10.03
N LEU A 234 -7.48 2.72 -10.23
CA LEU A 234 -7.19 1.61 -11.13
C LEU A 234 -7.30 0.31 -10.32
N ILE A 235 -8.32 -0.51 -10.63
CA ILE A 235 -8.53 -1.81 -10.02
C ILE A 235 -7.80 -2.86 -10.83
N LEU A 236 -6.84 -3.54 -10.19
CA LEU A 236 -6.00 -4.55 -10.82
C LEU A 236 -6.17 -5.90 -10.13
N PRO A 237 -5.89 -7.01 -10.84
CA PRO A 237 -5.48 -8.25 -10.20
C PRO A 237 -4.29 -8.02 -9.25
N GLY A 238 -4.09 -8.93 -8.31
CA GLY A 238 -2.97 -8.91 -7.37
C GLY A 238 -1.62 -9.21 -8.03
N SER A 239 -0.72 -9.84 -7.28
CA SER A 239 0.65 -10.14 -7.71
C SER A 239 1.02 -11.61 -7.53
N GLY A 240 0.00 -12.46 -7.37
CA GLY A 240 0.18 -13.92 -7.29
C GLY A 240 0.72 -14.51 -8.60
N ASN A 241 0.51 -13.84 -9.73
CA ASN A 241 0.86 -14.30 -11.08
C ASN A 241 1.91 -13.36 -11.71
N ASN A 242 2.81 -13.86 -12.57
CA ASN A 242 3.68 -12.98 -13.37
C ASN A 242 2.87 -12.09 -14.34
N MET A 243 1.77 -12.59 -14.89
CA MET A 243 0.80 -11.81 -15.66
C MET A 243 -0.59 -12.04 -15.08
N GLY A 244 -1.10 -11.09 -14.30
CA GLY A 244 -2.35 -11.25 -13.55
C GLY A 244 -3.64 -10.96 -14.34
N GLY A 245 -3.53 -10.30 -15.50
CA GLY A 245 -4.68 -9.99 -16.35
C GLY A 245 -4.98 -8.50 -16.48
N GLU A 246 -6.17 -8.20 -17.01
CA GLU A 246 -6.62 -6.85 -17.28
C GLU A 246 -7.10 -6.12 -16.02
N ALA A 247 -6.75 -4.83 -15.99
CA ALA A 247 -7.17 -3.87 -14.98
C ALA A 247 -8.16 -2.85 -15.55
N TYR A 248 -8.95 -2.24 -14.67
CA TYR A 248 -10.03 -1.33 -15.03
C TYR A 248 -10.02 -0.09 -14.14
N THR A 249 -10.14 1.08 -14.74
CA THR A 249 -10.31 2.33 -13.99
C THR A 249 -11.77 2.54 -13.65
N ILE A 250 -12.05 2.75 -12.36
CA ILE A 250 -13.39 2.98 -11.84
C ILE A 250 -13.48 4.36 -11.19
N LYS A 251 -14.68 4.90 -11.13
CA LYS A 251 -15.04 5.95 -10.18
C LYS A 251 -15.83 5.33 -9.02
N HIS A 252 -15.56 5.78 -7.80
CA HIS A 252 -16.22 5.30 -6.57
C HIS A 252 -17.64 5.87 -6.40
N ALA A 253 -18.43 5.90 -7.49
CA ALA A 253 -19.83 6.28 -7.47
C ALA A 253 -20.65 5.16 -8.10
N VAL A 254 -21.55 4.58 -7.31
CA VAL A 254 -22.40 3.45 -7.70
C VAL A 254 -23.79 3.57 -7.09
N GLY A 255 -24.81 3.14 -7.83
CA GLY A 255 -26.21 3.17 -7.42
C GLY A 255 -26.88 4.56 -7.33
N PRO A 256 -28.23 4.60 -7.25
CA PRO A 256 -29.02 5.84 -7.25
C PRO A 256 -28.60 6.91 -6.22
N ARG A 257 -28.15 6.49 -5.04
CA ARG A 257 -27.69 7.40 -3.99
C ARG A 257 -26.45 8.21 -4.39
N SER A 258 -25.60 7.66 -5.24
CA SER A 258 -24.37 8.30 -5.73
C SER A 258 -24.58 9.04 -7.05
N GLY A 259 -25.84 9.27 -7.46
CA GLY A 259 -26.15 9.86 -8.77
C GLY A 259 -25.87 8.92 -9.93
N ARG A 260 -26.13 7.62 -9.77
CA ARG A 260 -25.98 6.57 -10.78
C ARG A 260 -27.31 5.89 -11.11
N LYS A 261 -27.47 5.31 -12.30
CA LYS A 261 -28.75 4.69 -12.70
C LYS A 261 -28.94 3.27 -12.16
N GLU A 262 -27.84 2.54 -12.02
CA GLU A 262 -27.84 1.13 -11.64
C GLU A 262 -26.68 0.82 -10.70
N ILE A 263 -26.72 -0.39 -10.14
CA ILE A 263 -25.63 -0.95 -9.35
C ILE A 263 -24.94 -1.96 -10.27
N SER A 264 -23.88 -1.54 -10.97
CA SER A 264 -23.13 -2.41 -11.87
C SER A 264 -21.67 -1.97 -11.99
N ALA A 265 -20.77 -2.94 -12.18
CA ALA A 265 -19.35 -2.67 -12.45
C ALA A 265 -19.15 -1.82 -13.72
N GLN A 266 -19.99 -2.03 -14.73
CA GLN A 266 -19.93 -1.26 -15.99
C GLN A 266 -20.27 0.22 -15.76
N ASP A 267 -21.24 0.51 -14.90
CA ASP A 267 -21.63 1.88 -14.57
C ASP A 267 -20.61 2.59 -13.66
N MET A 268 -19.64 1.85 -13.10
CA MET A 268 -18.51 2.40 -12.32
C MET A 268 -17.30 2.77 -13.19
N LEU A 269 -17.20 2.32 -14.45
CA LEU A 269 -16.02 2.61 -15.28
C LEU A 269 -15.78 4.11 -15.47
N ALA A 270 -14.57 4.58 -15.14
CA ALA A 270 -14.17 5.98 -15.38
C ALA A 270 -14.15 6.33 -16.88
N ASP A 271 -13.95 5.31 -17.71
CA ASP A 271 -13.97 5.39 -19.17
C ASP A 271 -14.97 4.39 -19.79
N PRO A 272 -16.25 4.77 -19.92
CA PRO A 272 -17.27 3.90 -20.51
C PRO A 272 -16.95 3.46 -21.95
N ASP A 273 -16.25 4.31 -22.70
CA ASP A 273 -15.86 4.05 -24.10
C ASP A 273 -14.63 3.13 -24.21
N ARG A 274 -13.96 2.84 -23.09
CA ARG A 274 -12.78 1.96 -23.01
C ARG A 274 -11.70 2.34 -24.02
N ASN A 275 -11.33 3.63 -24.06
CA ASN A 275 -10.28 4.16 -24.91
C ASN A 275 -8.96 3.42 -24.65
N TRP A 276 -8.60 3.24 -23.38
CA TRP A 276 -7.40 2.48 -22.99
C TRP A 276 -7.75 1.18 -22.26
N ARG A 277 -6.93 0.16 -22.49
CA ARG A 277 -6.88 -1.08 -21.69
C ARG A 277 -5.70 -1.00 -20.73
N PHE A 278 -5.77 -1.73 -19.62
CA PHE A 278 -4.70 -1.81 -18.62
C PHE A 278 -4.37 -3.25 -18.32
N MET A 279 -3.11 -3.55 -18.00
CA MET A 279 -2.68 -4.91 -17.64
C MET A 279 -1.77 -4.89 -16.43
N LYS A 280 -2.00 -5.83 -15.51
CA LYS A 280 -1.13 -6.11 -14.36
C LYS A 280 -0.11 -7.18 -14.71
N MET A 281 1.15 -6.90 -14.37
CA MET A 281 2.24 -7.87 -14.34
C MET A 281 2.95 -7.82 -12.98
N ALA A 282 3.67 -8.88 -12.62
CA ALA A 282 4.45 -8.92 -11.38
C ALA A 282 5.79 -9.67 -11.55
N CYS A 283 6.83 -9.20 -10.86
CA CYS A 283 8.13 -9.83 -10.68
C CYS A 283 8.34 -10.20 -9.21
N GLY A 284 9.34 -11.03 -8.91
CA GLY A 284 9.98 -11.07 -7.60
C GLY A 284 9.50 -12.23 -6.73
N GLU A 285 9.25 -11.96 -5.45
CA GLU A 285 8.97 -13.02 -4.48
C GLU A 285 7.56 -13.60 -4.59
N ASN A 286 6.57 -12.81 -5.00
CA ASN A 286 5.18 -13.19 -4.89
C ASN A 286 4.81 -14.35 -5.82
N ALA A 287 5.00 -14.20 -7.14
CA ALA A 287 4.63 -15.24 -8.10
C ALA A 287 5.42 -16.54 -7.89
N LYS A 288 6.73 -16.44 -7.60
CA LYS A 288 7.54 -17.64 -7.33
C LYS A 288 7.14 -18.36 -6.04
N ARG A 289 6.65 -17.64 -5.02
CA ARG A 289 6.16 -18.24 -3.78
C ARG A 289 4.82 -18.97 -3.98
N VAL A 290 3.95 -18.41 -4.82
CA VAL A 290 2.62 -18.97 -5.08
C VAL A 290 2.68 -20.18 -6.01
N HIS A 291 3.44 -20.09 -7.10
CA HIS A 291 3.45 -21.11 -8.15
C HIS A 291 4.68 -22.04 -8.11
N GLY A 292 5.78 -21.64 -7.47
CA GLY A 292 7.05 -22.36 -7.53
C GLY A 292 7.06 -23.70 -6.77
N GLY A 293 7.75 -24.68 -7.35
CA GLY A 293 8.03 -25.99 -6.75
C GLY A 293 9.10 -26.74 -7.55
N ILE A 294 9.56 -27.90 -7.08
CA ILE A 294 10.61 -28.71 -7.75
C ILE A 294 10.22 -29.07 -9.21
N ASP A 295 8.93 -29.08 -9.52
CA ASP A 295 8.32 -29.40 -10.82
C ASP A 295 7.36 -28.30 -11.33
N LYS A 296 7.31 -27.15 -10.67
CA LYS A 296 6.43 -26.03 -11.02
C LYS A 296 7.23 -24.77 -11.30
N ARG A 297 6.77 -23.99 -12.28
CA ARG A 297 7.36 -22.68 -12.61
C ARG A 297 6.39 -21.57 -12.21
N PRO A 298 6.92 -20.42 -11.81
CA PRO A 298 8.34 -20.10 -11.61
C PRO A 298 8.84 -20.49 -10.23
N PHE A 299 9.95 -21.24 -10.13
CA PHE A 299 10.64 -21.47 -8.84
C PHE A 299 11.60 -20.33 -8.48
N SER A 300 12.04 -19.55 -9.47
CA SER A 300 13.06 -18.51 -9.33
C SER A 300 12.79 -17.36 -10.30
N ARG A 301 13.45 -16.22 -10.09
CA ARG A 301 13.44 -15.05 -11.01
C ARG A 301 13.86 -15.41 -12.45
N MET A 302 14.71 -16.43 -12.62
CA MET A 302 15.06 -16.98 -13.95
C MET A 302 13.86 -17.67 -14.60
N GLY A 303 13.09 -18.41 -13.81
CA GLY A 303 11.84 -19.02 -14.24
C GLY A 303 10.80 -17.96 -14.62
N GLU A 304 10.64 -16.92 -13.79
CA GLU A 304 9.76 -15.78 -14.10
C GLU A 304 10.15 -15.13 -15.43
N SER A 305 11.44 -14.85 -15.63
CA SER A 305 11.95 -14.27 -16.88
C SER A 305 11.80 -15.19 -18.09
N PHE A 306 11.80 -16.51 -17.90
CA PHE A 306 11.44 -17.43 -18.98
C PHE A 306 9.94 -17.35 -19.29
N ASP A 307 9.08 -17.37 -18.27
CA ASP A 307 7.63 -17.34 -18.44
C ASP A 307 7.18 -16.04 -19.14
N PHE A 308 7.75 -14.88 -18.75
CA PHE A 308 7.55 -13.61 -19.46
C PHE A 308 7.94 -13.69 -20.93
N ARG A 309 9.18 -14.10 -21.24
CA ARG A 309 9.66 -14.21 -22.63
C ARG A 309 8.79 -15.18 -23.44
N HIS A 310 8.45 -16.32 -22.86
CA HIS A 310 7.62 -17.32 -23.52
C HIS A 310 6.24 -16.77 -23.87
N ALA A 311 5.58 -16.09 -22.94
CA ALA A 311 4.28 -15.46 -23.15
C ALA A 311 4.34 -14.39 -24.26
N PHE A 312 5.33 -13.49 -24.21
CA PHE A 312 5.48 -12.46 -25.24
C PHE A 312 5.84 -13.03 -26.62
N GLU A 313 6.60 -14.13 -26.69
CA GLU A 313 6.83 -14.87 -27.93
C GLU A 313 5.53 -15.43 -28.52
N GLN A 314 4.64 -16.00 -27.69
CA GLN A 314 3.33 -16.49 -28.16
C GLN A 314 2.47 -15.33 -28.70
N ALA A 315 2.43 -14.20 -27.98
CA ALA A 315 1.71 -13.01 -28.43
C ALA A 315 2.29 -12.46 -29.73
N ARG A 316 3.62 -12.43 -29.89
CA ARG A 316 4.27 -12.00 -31.15
C ARG A 316 3.95 -12.95 -32.31
N ALA A 317 3.92 -14.25 -32.07
CA ALA A 317 3.54 -15.24 -33.08
C ALA A 317 2.06 -15.10 -33.49
N LEU A 318 1.17 -14.74 -32.56
CA LEU A 318 -0.22 -14.40 -32.87
C LEU A 318 -0.29 -13.13 -33.73
N ILE A 319 0.42 -12.06 -33.35
CA ILE A 319 0.50 -10.80 -34.13
C ILE A 319 0.93 -11.07 -35.56
N GLN A 320 2.00 -11.85 -35.76
CA GLN A 320 2.52 -12.16 -37.09
C GLN A 320 1.47 -12.88 -37.94
N ARG A 321 0.84 -13.92 -37.40
CA ARG A 321 -0.21 -14.66 -38.13
C ARG A 321 -1.43 -13.78 -38.45
N GLN A 322 -1.82 -12.90 -37.53
CA GLN A 322 -2.90 -11.93 -37.76
C GLN A 322 -2.53 -10.94 -38.86
N ASP A 323 -1.33 -10.38 -38.82
CA ASP A 323 -0.87 -9.39 -39.81
C ASP A 323 -0.71 -10.02 -41.19
N ASP A 324 -0.15 -11.22 -41.29
CA ASP A 324 -0.05 -11.99 -42.53
C ASP A 324 -1.44 -12.28 -43.12
N TRP A 325 -2.40 -12.70 -42.28
CA TRP A 325 -3.78 -12.90 -42.69
C TRP A 325 -4.42 -11.61 -43.20
N CYS A 326 -4.27 -10.50 -42.46
CA CYS A 326 -4.83 -9.19 -42.82
C CYS A 326 -4.25 -8.64 -44.12
N ASN A 327 -2.94 -8.80 -44.34
CA ASN A 327 -2.27 -8.36 -45.56
C ASN A 327 -2.74 -9.20 -46.74
N LYS A 328 -2.79 -10.53 -46.60
CA LYS A 328 -3.30 -11.43 -47.64
C LYS A 328 -4.75 -11.12 -48.00
N ALA A 329 -5.63 -10.94 -47.00
CA ALA A 329 -7.03 -10.59 -47.23
C ALA A 329 -7.21 -9.27 -48.00
N HIS A 330 -6.30 -8.30 -47.78
CA HIS A 330 -6.28 -7.04 -48.54
C HIS A 330 -5.75 -7.22 -49.97
N GLU A 331 -4.78 -8.12 -50.19
CA GLU A 331 -4.19 -8.39 -51.50
C GLU A 331 -5.10 -9.19 -52.42
N ILE A 332 -5.69 -10.28 -51.93
CA ILE A 332 -6.43 -11.22 -52.77
C ILE A 332 -7.95 -11.06 -52.67
N GLY A 333 -8.46 -10.32 -51.68
CA GLY A 333 -9.89 -10.24 -51.37
C GLY A 333 -10.30 -11.27 -50.31
N VAL A 334 -11.15 -10.86 -49.37
CA VAL A 334 -11.48 -11.67 -48.19
C VAL A 334 -12.26 -12.94 -48.53
N GLU A 335 -13.02 -12.92 -49.63
CA GLU A 335 -13.78 -14.04 -50.17
C GLU A 335 -12.90 -15.17 -50.73
N PHE A 336 -11.61 -14.90 -50.97
CA PHE A 336 -10.63 -15.88 -51.44
C PHE A 336 -9.75 -16.45 -50.32
N MET A 337 -10.02 -16.09 -49.06
CA MET A 337 -9.31 -16.61 -47.90
C MET A 337 -9.68 -18.08 -47.65
N SER A 338 -8.66 -18.87 -47.27
CA SER A 338 -8.80 -20.31 -46.97
C SER A 338 -9.02 -20.60 -45.49
N GLU A 339 -8.90 -19.59 -44.62
CA GLU A 339 -9.06 -19.68 -43.18
C GLU A 339 -9.57 -18.34 -42.62
N TYR A 340 -10.14 -18.35 -41.41
CA TYR A 340 -10.53 -17.14 -40.67
C TYR A 340 -9.30 -16.48 -40.02
N LEU A 341 -9.43 -15.21 -39.64
CA LEU A 341 -8.40 -14.50 -38.89
C LEU A 341 -8.07 -15.27 -37.59
N PRO A 342 -6.79 -15.54 -37.29
CA PRO A 342 -6.40 -16.18 -36.04
C PRO A 342 -6.81 -15.36 -34.82
N GLN A 343 -7.60 -15.97 -33.94
CA GLN A 343 -8.08 -15.40 -32.69
C GLN A 343 -7.80 -16.38 -31.56
N GLU A 344 -6.94 -15.99 -30.63
CA GLU A 344 -6.58 -16.79 -29.46
C GLU A 344 -6.80 -15.94 -28.21
N LEU A 345 -7.94 -16.16 -27.54
CA LEU A 345 -8.35 -15.37 -26.38
C LEU A 345 -7.25 -15.27 -25.31
N PHE A 346 -6.52 -16.38 -25.11
CA PHE A 346 -5.45 -16.46 -24.12
C PHE A 346 -4.39 -15.37 -24.33
N TRP A 347 -3.98 -15.09 -25.58
CA TRP A 347 -2.89 -14.16 -25.90
C TRP A 347 -3.38 -12.80 -26.41
N GLU A 348 -4.69 -12.58 -26.50
CA GLU A 348 -5.27 -11.39 -27.13
C GLU A 348 -4.83 -10.09 -26.43
N SER A 349 -4.99 -10.00 -25.11
CA SER A 349 -4.60 -8.81 -24.34
C SER A 349 -3.10 -8.52 -24.44
N LEU A 350 -2.28 -9.58 -24.48
CA LEU A 350 -0.83 -9.44 -24.58
C LEU A 350 -0.39 -9.00 -25.98
N ALA A 351 -1.06 -9.52 -27.02
CA ALA A 351 -0.88 -9.06 -28.39
C ALA A 351 -1.30 -7.58 -28.54
N ALA A 352 -2.41 -7.18 -27.93
CA ALA A 352 -2.83 -5.77 -27.88
C ALA A 352 -1.78 -4.88 -27.19
N ALA A 353 -1.15 -5.38 -26.11
CA ALA A 353 -0.09 -4.68 -25.41
C ALA A 353 1.15 -4.44 -26.28
N LEU A 354 1.60 -5.47 -27.02
CA LEU A 354 2.70 -5.34 -28.00
C LEU A 354 2.37 -4.41 -29.18
N ARG A 355 1.08 -4.24 -29.50
CA ARG A 355 0.61 -3.25 -30.48
C ARG A 355 0.49 -1.83 -29.92
N GLY A 356 0.80 -1.63 -28.63
CA GLY A 356 0.73 -0.34 -27.95
C GLY A 356 -0.70 0.10 -27.59
N GLN A 357 -1.61 -0.85 -27.41
CA GLN A 357 -3.03 -0.60 -27.11
C GLN A 357 -3.37 -0.74 -25.61
N VAL A 358 -2.40 -1.14 -24.79
CA VAL A 358 -2.57 -1.44 -23.37
C VAL A 358 -1.53 -0.70 -22.54
N HIS A 359 -1.94 -0.07 -21.45
CA HIS A 359 -1.05 0.47 -20.43
C HIS A 359 -0.66 -0.62 -19.43
N ILE A 360 0.62 -1.02 -19.45
CA ILE A 360 1.16 -2.05 -18.56
C ILE A 360 1.58 -1.42 -17.24
N ASN A 361 1.13 -2.00 -16.13
CA ASN A 361 1.54 -1.65 -14.77
C ASN A 361 2.17 -2.88 -14.10
N THR A 362 3.38 -2.72 -13.57
CA THR A 362 4.20 -3.88 -13.20
C THR A 362 4.66 -3.78 -11.74
N HIS A 363 4.24 -4.73 -10.91
CA HIS A 363 4.76 -4.94 -9.56
C HIS A 363 6.19 -5.49 -9.64
N CYS A 364 7.22 -4.71 -9.29
CA CYS A 364 8.61 -5.20 -9.18
C CYS A 364 9.33 -4.38 -8.10
N TYR A 365 10.10 -5.05 -7.25
CA TYR A 365 10.68 -4.43 -6.05
C TYR A 365 12.18 -4.15 -6.19
N THR A 366 12.95 -5.19 -6.52
CA THR A 366 14.41 -5.14 -6.44
C THR A 366 15.06 -4.66 -7.73
N ILE A 367 16.31 -4.20 -7.66
CA ILE A 367 17.14 -3.84 -8.82
C ILE A 367 17.17 -4.99 -9.84
N THR A 368 17.31 -6.24 -9.38
CA THR A 368 17.32 -7.42 -10.28
C THR A 368 16.00 -7.61 -11.00
N ASP A 369 14.86 -7.41 -10.30
CA ASP A 369 13.53 -7.51 -10.90
C ASP A 369 13.30 -6.39 -11.92
N LEU A 370 13.71 -5.16 -11.56
CA LEU A 370 13.60 -3.97 -12.42
C LEU A 370 14.45 -4.11 -13.68
N GLU A 371 15.70 -4.54 -13.57
CA GLU A 371 16.60 -4.71 -14.70
C GLU A 371 16.11 -5.79 -15.66
N ALA A 372 15.70 -6.95 -15.14
CA ALA A 372 15.13 -8.02 -15.98
C ALA A 372 13.88 -7.55 -16.73
N MET A 373 12.99 -6.80 -16.07
CA MET A 373 11.79 -6.29 -16.73
C MET A 373 12.13 -5.19 -17.77
N VAL A 374 13.10 -4.33 -17.49
CA VAL A 374 13.61 -3.35 -18.47
C VAL A 374 14.19 -4.07 -19.70
N ASP A 375 14.90 -5.16 -19.53
CA ASP A 375 15.39 -5.98 -20.64
C ASP A 375 14.24 -6.58 -21.44
N HIS A 376 13.20 -7.12 -20.79
CA HIS A 376 11.99 -7.62 -21.47
C HIS A 376 11.30 -6.53 -22.28
N THR A 377 11.19 -5.30 -21.75
CA THR A 377 10.63 -4.17 -22.50
C THR A 377 11.42 -3.88 -23.77
N ASN A 378 12.75 -4.00 -23.71
CA ASN A 378 13.63 -3.76 -24.84
C ASN A 378 13.66 -4.92 -25.83
N GLU A 379 13.49 -6.16 -25.37
CA GLU A 379 13.42 -7.35 -26.22
C GLU A 379 12.13 -7.36 -27.05
N PHE A 380 10.98 -7.13 -26.42
CA PHE A 380 9.66 -7.21 -27.08
C PHE A 380 9.05 -5.87 -27.46
N LYS A 381 9.73 -4.75 -27.15
CA LYS A 381 9.36 -3.40 -27.59
C LYS A 381 7.99 -2.93 -27.09
N PHE A 382 7.72 -3.07 -25.80
CA PHE A 382 6.50 -2.55 -25.15
C PHE A 382 6.83 -1.53 -24.03
N PRO A 383 6.02 -0.48 -23.83
CA PRO A 383 6.22 0.49 -22.76
C PRO A 383 5.59 0.03 -21.43
N ILE A 384 6.23 0.38 -20.31
CA ILE A 384 5.64 0.27 -18.97
C ILE A 384 5.15 1.64 -18.50
N ARG A 385 3.98 1.69 -17.88
CA ARG A 385 3.41 2.92 -17.35
C ARG A 385 4.04 3.31 -16.03
N ALA A 386 3.99 2.39 -15.07
CA ALA A 386 4.59 2.50 -13.76
C ALA A 386 5.10 1.16 -13.24
N PHE A 387 6.18 1.20 -12.46
CA PHE A 387 6.55 0.12 -11.54
C PHE A 387 5.85 0.34 -10.19
N HIS A 388 5.22 -0.71 -9.67
CA HIS A 388 4.41 -0.67 -8.44
C HIS A 388 5.17 -1.28 -7.26
N HIS A 389 4.94 -0.74 -6.06
CA HIS A 389 5.69 -0.90 -4.81
C HIS A 389 7.14 -0.41 -4.89
N ALA A 390 7.86 -0.79 -5.95
CA ALA A 390 9.01 -0.06 -6.49
C ALA A 390 10.09 0.35 -5.45
N HIS A 391 10.26 -0.44 -4.39
CA HIS A 391 11.08 -0.06 -3.22
C HIS A 391 12.54 0.24 -3.53
N GLN A 392 13.13 -0.31 -4.60
CA GLN A 392 14.52 -0.01 -5.00
C GLN A 392 14.64 0.87 -6.25
N THR A 393 13.55 1.43 -6.77
CA THR A 393 13.60 2.33 -7.94
C THR A 393 14.50 3.55 -7.73
N TYR A 394 14.54 4.08 -6.50
CA TYR A 394 15.40 5.20 -6.13
C TYR A 394 16.90 4.87 -6.18
N LEU A 395 17.27 3.59 -6.16
CA LEU A 395 18.64 3.10 -6.36
C LEU A 395 18.92 2.74 -7.83
N ALA A 396 17.88 2.57 -8.65
CA ALA A 396 17.94 2.05 -10.00
C ALA A 396 17.67 3.13 -11.08
N THR A 397 17.96 4.40 -10.80
CA THR A 397 17.47 5.53 -11.62
C THR A 397 17.94 5.47 -13.08
N GLU A 398 19.18 5.04 -13.33
CA GLU A 398 19.71 4.87 -14.69
C GLU A 398 19.14 3.64 -15.39
N ILE A 399 18.81 2.58 -14.63
CA ILE A 399 18.15 1.39 -15.18
C ILE A 399 16.77 1.79 -15.71
N LEU A 400 15.99 2.56 -14.94
CA LEU A 400 14.66 3.02 -15.34
C LEU A 400 14.67 3.85 -16.62
N LYS A 401 15.73 4.66 -16.83
CA LYS A 401 15.89 5.47 -18.05
C LYS A 401 16.18 4.63 -19.31
N ARG A 402 16.60 3.38 -19.16
CA ARG A 402 16.84 2.44 -20.29
C ARG A 402 15.58 1.73 -20.77
N THR A 403 14.43 1.92 -20.10
CA THR A 403 13.17 1.25 -20.49
C THR A 403 12.74 1.64 -21.91
N TYR A 404 12.21 0.67 -22.66
CA TYR A 404 11.62 0.95 -23.96
C TYR A 404 10.37 1.85 -23.85
N GLY A 405 10.09 2.65 -24.88
CA GLY A 405 8.87 3.46 -24.96
C GLY A 405 9.06 4.97 -24.86
N GLY A 406 10.30 5.46 -24.90
CA GLY A 406 10.62 6.89 -25.05
C GLY A 406 10.50 7.73 -23.77
N ARG A 407 10.15 7.13 -22.63
CA ARG A 407 10.19 7.75 -21.31
C ARG A 407 10.46 6.70 -20.22
N PRO A 408 11.07 7.07 -19.08
CA PRO A 408 11.13 6.20 -17.92
C PRO A 408 9.73 5.91 -17.37
N PRO A 409 9.47 4.70 -16.83
CA PRO A 409 8.27 4.42 -16.06
C PRO A 409 8.20 5.29 -14.81
N ALA A 410 6.99 5.61 -14.35
CA ALA A 410 6.80 6.19 -13.03
C ALA A 410 7.09 5.14 -11.95
N SER A 411 7.37 5.60 -10.73
CA SER A 411 7.52 4.74 -9.54
C SER A 411 6.32 4.99 -8.63
N ALA A 412 5.41 4.02 -8.56
CA ALA A 412 4.28 4.00 -7.64
C ALA A 412 4.74 3.37 -6.32
N LEU A 413 4.90 4.21 -5.29
CA LEU A 413 5.52 3.90 -4.02
C LEU A 413 4.50 3.87 -2.87
N PHE A 414 4.85 3.12 -1.83
CA PHE A 414 4.45 3.48 -0.48
C PHE A 414 5.44 4.51 0.08
N ALA A 415 4.98 5.42 0.94
CA ALA A 415 5.88 6.35 1.61
C ALA A 415 6.84 5.61 2.56
N ASP A 416 6.36 4.60 3.27
CA ASP A 416 7.15 3.93 4.32
C ASP A 416 6.72 2.49 4.69
N ASN A 417 5.70 1.93 4.05
CA ASN A 417 5.36 0.51 4.21
C ASN A 417 6.51 -0.36 3.67
N MET A 418 7.31 -0.94 4.56
CA MET A 418 8.61 -1.57 4.29
C MET A 418 8.86 -2.71 5.31
N PHE A 419 9.93 -3.49 5.14
CA PHE A 419 10.38 -4.53 6.08
C PHE A 419 9.50 -5.79 6.19
N TYR A 420 8.39 -5.87 5.47
CA TYR A 420 7.50 -7.04 5.52
C TYR A 420 8.01 -8.22 4.67
N LYS A 421 8.87 -7.97 3.68
CA LYS A 421 9.49 -8.98 2.79
C LYS A 421 10.97 -8.66 2.55
N ALA A 422 11.76 -9.65 2.13
CA ALA A 422 13.15 -9.43 1.79
C ALA A 422 13.31 -8.40 0.66
N GLU A 423 12.49 -8.46 -0.38
CA GLU A 423 12.46 -7.47 -1.45
C GLU A 423 11.96 -6.08 -1.03
N ALA A 424 11.27 -5.96 0.11
CA ALA A 424 10.82 -4.70 0.71
C ALA A 424 11.75 -4.18 1.82
N TYR A 425 12.83 -4.89 2.13
CA TYR A 425 13.71 -4.56 3.25
C TYR A 425 14.60 -3.34 3.01
N ILE A 426 14.96 -3.07 1.74
CA ILE A 426 15.83 -1.95 1.33
C ILE A 426 15.01 -0.68 0.99
N GLY A 427 13.75 -0.58 1.40
CA GLY A 427 12.98 0.66 1.24
C GLY A 427 13.59 1.86 1.98
N SER A 428 13.24 3.07 1.52
CA SER A 428 13.60 4.35 2.13
C SER A 428 12.44 5.34 2.07
N GLU A 429 12.16 6.01 3.19
CA GLU A 429 11.17 7.08 3.27
C GLU A 429 11.48 8.29 2.36
N TYR A 430 12.75 8.44 1.96
CA TYR A 430 13.22 9.50 1.08
C TYR A 430 13.17 9.13 -0.41
N ALA A 431 12.69 7.93 -0.76
CA ALA A 431 12.68 7.43 -2.13
C ALA A 431 12.01 8.39 -3.11
N GLY A 432 10.86 8.98 -2.73
CA GLY A 432 10.16 9.97 -3.54
C GLY A 432 11.01 11.21 -3.84
N LYS A 433 11.78 11.70 -2.87
CA LYS A 433 12.68 12.84 -3.06
C LYS A 433 13.85 12.49 -3.98
N TYR A 434 14.48 11.33 -3.80
CA TYR A 434 15.60 10.93 -4.65
C TYR A 434 15.19 10.74 -6.11
N LEU A 435 14.04 10.11 -6.35
CA LEU A 435 13.48 9.98 -7.68
C LEU A 435 13.17 11.34 -8.29
N TYR A 436 12.57 12.23 -7.51
CA TYR A 436 12.29 13.60 -7.93
C TYR A 436 13.56 14.34 -8.34
N ASP A 437 14.65 14.24 -7.57
CA ASP A 437 15.93 14.85 -7.91
C ASP A 437 16.54 14.24 -9.18
N ALA A 438 16.37 12.94 -9.38
CA ALA A 438 16.85 12.19 -10.54
C ALA A 438 16.05 12.41 -11.84
N ASN A 439 15.04 13.30 -11.82
CA ASN A 439 14.11 13.57 -12.92
C ASN A 439 13.22 12.37 -13.27
N LEU A 440 12.80 11.64 -12.24
CA LEU A 440 11.86 10.54 -12.35
C LEU A 440 10.55 10.90 -11.67
N THR A 441 9.48 10.26 -12.13
CA THR A 441 8.12 10.54 -11.68
C THR A 441 7.74 9.62 -10.52
N THR A 442 7.34 10.21 -9.41
CA THR A 442 6.83 9.49 -8.24
C THR A 442 5.32 9.62 -8.16
N VAL A 443 4.66 8.52 -7.79
CA VAL A 443 3.25 8.43 -7.43
C VAL A 443 3.13 7.71 -6.11
N TYR A 444 2.14 8.08 -5.29
CA TYR A 444 1.81 7.35 -4.06
C TYR A 444 0.52 6.55 -4.24
N VAL A 445 0.48 5.33 -3.72
CA VAL A 445 -0.63 4.38 -3.90
C VAL A 445 -0.98 3.68 -2.59
N SER A 446 -2.20 3.14 -2.52
CA SER A 446 -2.66 2.42 -1.32
C SER A 446 -2.37 0.92 -1.36
N ASP A 447 -2.42 0.31 -2.56
CA ASP A 447 -2.49 -1.15 -2.70
C ASP A 447 -3.64 -1.75 -1.86
N ASN A 448 -4.75 -1.03 -1.73
CA ASN A 448 -5.84 -1.38 -0.84
C ASN A 448 -6.29 -2.84 -1.08
N PRO A 449 -6.38 -3.68 -0.03
CA PRO A 449 -6.45 -3.30 1.39
C PRO A 449 -5.12 -3.29 2.16
N VAL A 450 -3.94 -3.34 1.52
CA VAL A 450 -2.64 -3.27 2.24
C VAL A 450 -2.53 -1.98 3.06
N LEU A 451 -2.77 -0.83 2.44
CA LEU A 451 -3.09 0.42 3.14
C LEU A 451 -4.56 0.76 2.94
N ASN A 452 -5.18 1.39 3.93
CA ASN A 452 -6.54 1.92 3.80
C ASN A 452 -6.55 3.04 2.75
N ALA A 453 -7.18 2.80 1.59
CA ALA A 453 -7.25 3.76 0.49
C ALA A 453 -7.96 5.08 0.86
N GLN A 454 -8.82 5.09 1.89
CA GLN A 454 -9.38 6.32 2.46
C GLN A 454 -8.29 7.34 2.85
N HIS A 455 -7.07 6.88 3.12
CA HIS A 455 -5.97 7.72 3.58
C HIS A 455 -4.79 7.77 2.60
N VAL A 456 -4.96 7.38 1.33
CA VAL A 456 -3.85 7.38 0.35
C VAL A 456 -3.19 8.75 0.15
N LEU A 457 -3.94 9.85 0.30
CA LEU A 457 -3.40 11.21 0.28
C LEU A 457 -2.37 11.44 1.39
N PHE A 458 -2.48 10.74 2.52
CA PHE A 458 -1.53 10.82 3.61
C PHE A 458 -0.15 10.25 3.22
N GLU A 459 -0.08 9.30 2.27
CA GLU A 459 1.21 8.84 1.72
C GLU A 459 1.93 9.98 0.97
N ALA A 460 1.19 10.82 0.23
CA ALA A 460 1.75 12.02 -0.38
C ALA A 460 2.18 13.07 0.66
N ALA A 461 1.39 13.25 1.73
CA ALA A 461 1.77 14.11 2.85
C ALA A 461 3.10 13.64 3.49
N LYS A 462 3.28 12.33 3.68
CA LYS A 462 4.54 11.75 4.14
C LYS A 462 5.67 11.97 3.13
N GLY A 463 5.42 11.88 1.83
CA GLY A 463 6.38 12.29 0.80
C GLY A 463 6.87 13.73 0.98
N TYR A 464 5.97 14.67 1.26
CA TYR A 464 6.31 16.06 1.58
C TYR A 464 7.14 16.16 2.88
N ARG A 465 6.77 15.41 3.92
CA ARG A 465 7.56 15.28 5.16
C ARG A 465 8.98 14.77 4.90
N TYR A 466 9.17 13.91 3.90
CA TYR A 466 10.48 13.35 3.56
C TYR A 466 11.17 14.07 2.39
N GLY A 467 10.78 15.32 2.12
CA GLY A 467 11.54 16.27 1.32
C GLY A 467 11.08 16.45 -0.11
N LEU A 468 10.05 15.72 -0.55
CA LEU A 468 9.40 15.99 -1.83
C LEU A 468 8.77 17.39 -1.81
N PRO A 469 8.93 18.23 -2.85
CA PRO A 469 8.29 19.54 -2.88
C PRO A 469 6.75 19.45 -2.79
N TYR A 470 6.13 20.46 -2.17
CA TYR A 470 4.69 20.49 -1.92
C TYR A 470 3.85 20.21 -3.19
N HIS A 471 4.13 20.91 -4.29
CA HIS A 471 3.39 20.75 -5.55
C HIS A 471 3.57 19.34 -6.15
N ALA A 472 4.76 18.76 -6.01
CA ALA A 472 5.06 17.43 -6.49
C ALA A 472 4.35 16.35 -5.65
N ALA A 473 4.30 16.53 -4.33
CA ALA A 473 3.57 15.65 -3.42
C ALA A 473 2.07 15.62 -3.74
N LEU A 474 1.42 16.79 -3.84
CA LEU A 474 -0.01 16.84 -4.15
C LEU A 474 -0.33 16.33 -5.56
N SER A 475 0.55 16.61 -6.54
CA SER A 475 0.41 16.10 -7.91
C SER A 475 0.56 14.57 -8.00
N ALA A 476 1.34 13.96 -7.09
CA ALA A 476 1.59 12.51 -7.05
C ALA A 476 0.34 11.67 -6.76
N VAL A 477 -0.77 12.27 -6.36
CA VAL A 477 -2.07 11.60 -6.15
C VAL A 477 -3.23 12.29 -6.89
N THR A 478 -2.92 13.23 -7.80
CA THR A 478 -3.92 13.97 -8.59
C THR A 478 -3.55 13.99 -10.09
N SER A 479 -2.83 15.00 -10.57
CA SER A 479 -2.54 15.20 -11.99
C SER A 479 -1.62 14.13 -12.59
N ILE A 480 -0.61 13.66 -11.84
CA ILE A 480 0.34 12.65 -12.33
C ILE A 480 -0.34 11.29 -12.57
N PRO A 481 -1.07 10.68 -11.62
CA PRO A 481 -1.80 9.45 -11.91
C PRO A 481 -2.86 9.63 -13.00
N ALA A 482 -3.52 10.80 -13.12
CA ALA A 482 -4.43 11.06 -14.25
C ALA A 482 -3.70 10.98 -15.59
N GLU A 483 -2.56 11.65 -15.73
CA GLU A 483 -1.73 11.57 -16.92
C GLU A 483 -1.24 10.14 -17.16
N LEU A 484 -0.81 9.43 -16.12
CA LEU A 484 -0.37 8.05 -16.22
C LEU A 484 -1.48 7.08 -16.66
N LEU A 485 -2.73 7.33 -16.31
CA LEU A 485 -3.83 6.47 -16.70
C LEU A 485 -4.46 6.86 -18.05
N GLY A 486 -3.91 7.85 -18.76
CA GLY A 486 -4.45 8.32 -20.04
C GLY A 486 -5.64 9.30 -19.88
N PHE A 487 -5.84 9.84 -18.68
CA PHE A 487 -6.92 10.76 -18.32
C PHE A 487 -6.46 12.20 -18.06
N GLY A 488 -5.22 12.57 -18.40
CA GLY A 488 -4.65 13.91 -18.11
C GLY A 488 -5.42 15.09 -18.71
N LYS A 489 -6.35 14.85 -19.65
CA LYS A 489 -7.27 15.84 -20.22
C LYS A 489 -8.64 15.88 -19.52
N ARG A 490 -8.97 14.90 -18.68
CA ARG A 490 -10.28 14.72 -18.05
C ARG A 490 -10.24 14.76 -16.53
N LEU A 491 -9.16 14.32 -15.90
CA LEU A 491 -9.04 14.15 -14.45
C LEU A 491 -7.77 14.84 -13.92
N GLY A 492 -7.68 14.99 -12.60
CA GLY A 492 -6.45 15.43 -11.94
C GLY A 492 -6.23 16.95 -11.91
N LYS A 493 -7.17 17.75 -12.42
CA LYS A 493 -7.09 19.22 -12.46
C LYS A 493 -8.47 19.86 -12.27
N VAL A 494 -8.50 21.04 -11.65
CA VAL A 494 -9.72 21.85 -11.51
C VAL A 494 -9.78 22.86 -12.65
N LYS A 495 -10.21 22.42 -13.84
CA LYS A 495 -10.19 23.22 -15.07
C LYS A 495 -11.44 22.98 -15.93
N PRO A 496 -11.94 23.99 -16.67
CA PRO A 496 -13.06 23.81 -17.58
C PRO A 496 -12.88 22.62 -18.55
N GLY A 497 -13.94 21.83 -18.71
CA GLY A 497 -13.96 20.64 -19.56
C GLY A 497 -13.42 19.37 -18.92
N PHE A 498 -12.87 19.43 -17.70
CA PHE A 498 -12.53 18.25 -16.91
C PHE A 498 -13.79 17.66 -16.27
N ASP A 499 -13.76 16.38 -15.90
CA ASP A 499 -14.86 15.75 -15.19
C ASP A 499 -15.04 16.45 -13.82
N ALA A 500 -16.29 16.61 -13.38
CA ALA A 500 -16.63 17.27 -12.12
C ALA A 500 -16.38 16.36 -10.90
N ASP A 501 -15.13 15.93 -10.74
CA ASP A 501 -14.62 15.16 -9.62
C ASP A 501 -13.85 16.09 -8.69
N ILE A 502 -14.48 16.52 -7.60
CA ILE A 502 -14.04 17.64 -6.75
C ILE A 502 -14.13 17.25 -5.28
N VAL A 503 -13.16 17.72 -4.48
CA VAL A 503 -13.15 17.54 -3.02
C VAL A 503 -12.95 18.90 -2.36
N VAL A 504 -13.81 19.22 -1.38
CA VAL A 504 -13.60 20.33 -0.44
C VAL A 504 -13.07 19.75 0.87
N TRP A 505 -12.01 20.33 1.40
CA TRP A 505 -11.27 19.82 2.57
C TRP A 505 -11.49 20.72 3.79
N ASP A 506 -11.39 20.14 4.99
CA ASP A 506 -11.46 20.89 6.25
C ASP A 506 -10.14 21.58 6.64
N SER A 507 -9.03 21.13 6.06
CA SER A 507 -7.68 21.70 6.20
C SER A 507 -6.90 21.56 4.89
N ASP A 508 -5.63 21.99 4.88
CA ASP A 508 -4.75 21.68 3.75
C ASP A 508 -4.69 20.15 3.52
N PRO A 509 -4.83 19.66 2.28
CA PRO A 509 -4.87 18.23 1.96
C PRO A 509 -3.63 17.44 2.42
N LEU A 510 -2.46 18.08 2.53
CA LEU A 510 -1.23 17.41 3.01
C LEU A 510 -1.07 17.48 4.54
N SER A 511 -2.05 18.00 5.28
CA SER A 511 -2.01 18.06 6.74
C SER A 511 -2.34 16.72 7.39
N VAL A 512 -1.81 16.50 8.59
CA VAL A 512 -2.19 15.35 9.43
C VAL A 512 -3.67 15.47 9.80
N GLY A 513 -4.46 14.44 9.49
CA GLY A 513 -5.89 14.39 9.80
C GLY A 513 -6.80 15.14 8.81
N ALA A 514 -6.29 15.69 7.70
CA ALA A 514 -7.14 16.32 6.69
C ALA A 514 -8.30 15.41 6.26
N ALA A 515 -9.52 15.93 6.28
CA ALA A 515 -10.73 15.18 5.96
C ALA A 515 -11.59 15.93 4.93
N PRO A 516 -12.25 15.23 4.00
CA PRO A 516 -13.23 15.84 3.11
C PRO A 516 -14.45 16.35 3.87
N VAL A 517 -14.88 17.56 3.52
CA VAL A 517 -16.18 18.13 3.91
C VAL A 517 -17.26 17.68 2.93
N GLN A 518 -16.93 17.60 1.64
CA GLN A 518 -17.84 17.09 0.60
C GLN A 518 -17.02 16.61 -0.59
N VAL A 519 -17.55 15.59 -1.27
CA VAL A 519 -16.98 15.00 -2.48
C VAL A 519 -18.04 15.00 -3.58
N TRP A 520 -17.67 15.47 -4.77
CA TRP A 520 -18.47 15.33 -5.98
C TRP A 520 -17.79 14.36 -6.93
N ILE A 521 -18.58 13.48 -7.54
CA ILE A 521 -18.15 12.61 -8.64
C ILE A 521 -19.12 12.82 -9.79
N ASP A 522 -18.60 13.12 -10.97
CA ASP A 522 -19.40 13.50 -12.15
C ASP A 522 -20.44 14.60 -11.82
N GLY A 523 -20.08 15.54 -10.93
CA GLY A 523 -20.90 16.67 -10.51
C GLY A 523 -21.99 16.35 -9.50
N THR A 524 -22.12 15.09 -9.05
CA THR A 524 -23.10 14.68 -8.03
C THR A 524 -22.42 14.60 -6.67
N ALA A 525 -23.00 15.28 -5.67
CA ALA A 525 -22.54 15.17 -4.28
C ALA A 525 -22.67 13.71 -3.81
N GLN A 526 -21.65 13.19 -3.15
CA GLN A 526 -21.58 11.79 -2.72
C GLN A 526 -22.09 11.59 -1.30
N PHE A 527 -22.19 12.66 -0.51
CA PHE A 527 -22.73 12.64 0.84
C PHE A 527 -23.88 13.64 0.96
N GLU A 528 -25.06 13.17 1.37
CA GLU A 528 -26.23 14.05 1.58
C GLU A 528 -26.04 14.90 2.83
N ASP A 529 -25.66 14.26 3.95
CA ASP A 529 -25.44 14.90 5.25
C ASP A 529 -24.02 14.55 5.77
N PRO A 530 -22.95 15.09 5.17
CA PRO A 530 -21.58 14.79 5.60
C PRO A 530 -21.34 15.29 7.03
N VAL A 531 -20.69 14.45 7.84
CA VAL A 531 -20.19 14.88 9.15
C VAL A 531 -19.03 15.84 8.95
N GLU A 532 -19.20 17.08 9.40
CA GLU A 532 -18.12 18.06 9.41
C GLU A 532 -17.42 18.11 10.78
N LEU A 533 -16.09 18.04 10.78
CA LEU A 533 -15.28 18.20 11.97
C LEU A 533 -15.14 19.69 12.32
N SER A 534 -15.25 20.03 13.60
CA SER A 534 -15.12 21.40 14.10
C SER A 534 -13.63 21.77 14.25
N LYS A 535 -12.94 21.95 13.12
CA LYS A 535 -11.54 22.37 13.07
C LYS A 535 -11.40 23.88 12.88
N PRO A 536 -10.36 24.52 13.46
CA PRO A 536 -10.01 25.89 13.10
C PRO A 536 -9.75 26.01 11.60
N LYS A 537 -10.25 27.06 10.95
CA LYS A 537 -9.94 27.33 9.54
C LYS A 537 -8.45 27.61 9.39
N GLN A 538 -7.77 26.82 8.59
CA GLN A 538 -6.35 26.97 8.29
C GLN A 538 -6.16 27.44 6.84
N SER A 539 -5.24 28.37 6.62
CA SER A 539 -4.76 28.67 5.27
C SER A 539 -3.96 27.48 4.72
N PRO A 540 -3.81 27.35 3.39
CA PRO A 540 -2.92 26.33 2.83
C PRO A 540 -1.52 26.39 3.42
N ILE A 541 -0.85 25.25 3.49
CA ILE A 541 0.53 25.15 3.96
C ILE A 541 1.40 26.04 3.06
N VAL A 542 2.14 26.95 3.70
CA VAL A 542 3.18 27.72 3.00
C VAL A 542 4.38 26.79 2.81
N PRO A 543 4.79 26.47 1.57
CA PRO A 543 5.87 25.51 1.35
C PRO A 543 7.18 25.98 1.99
N ASP A 544 7.67 25.23 2.99
CA ASP A 544 8.99 25.46 3.57
C ASP A 544 10.06 24.73 2.74
N THR A 545 10.88 25.50 2.02
CA THR A 545 11.99 24.96 1.22
C THR A 545 13.05 24.27 2.08
N GLY A 546 13.15 24.60 3.38
CA GLY A 546 14.05 23.93 4.31
C GLY A 546 13.72 22.45 4.50
N LEU A 547 12.47 22.04 4.26
CA LEU A 547 12.04 20.65 4.34
C LEU A 547 12.61 19.79 3.22
N SER A 548 13.01 20.40 2.11
CA SER A 548 13.67 19.70 0.99
C SER A 548 15.10 19.24 1.31
N TYR A 549 15.69 19.80 2.38
CA TYR A 549 16.99 19.38 2.88
C TYR A 549 16.85 18.22 3.87
N ILE A 550 17.51 17.11 3.58
CA ILE A 550 17.39 15.88 4.36
C ILE A 550 18.66 15.63 5.17
N VAL A 551 18.51 15.50 6.50
CA VAL A 551 19.50 14.88 7.39
C VAL A 551 18.99 13.50 7.78
N GLU A 552 19.61 12.46 7.22
CA GLU A 552 19.18 11.08 7.45
C GLU A 552 19.86 10.49 8.67
N GLU A 553 21.18 10.72 8.80
CA GLU A 553 21.99 10.15 9.86
C GLU A 553 22.26 11.19 10.96
N PRO A 554 21.98 10.87 12.23
CA PRO A 554 22.27 11.76 13.33
C PRO A 554 23.76 11.78 13.67
N THR A 555 24.20 12.83 14.35
CA THR A 555 25.48 12.85 15.05
C THR A 555 25.26 12.57 16.53
N GLU A 556 25.97 11.60 17.08
CA GLU A 556 25.94 11.27 18.51
C GLU A 556 26.72 12.30 19.35
N MET A 557 26.10 12.83 20.41
CA MET A 557 26.69 13.85 21.28
C MET A 557 26.40 13.57 22.76
N GLN A 558 27.40 13.76 23.63
CA GLN A 558 27.22 13.61 25.09
C GLN A 558 26.57 14.85 25.71
N ASP A 559 27.12 16.03 25.41
CA ASP A 559 26.66 17.33 25.91
C ASP A 559 26.23 18.24 24.77
N VAL A 560 25.03 18.80 24.83
CA VAL A 560 24.46 19.66 23.78
C VAL A 560 23.57 20.74 24.39
N LEU A 561 23.63 21.95 23.84
CA LEU A 561 22.80 23.07 24.26
C LEU A 561 21.85 23.51 23.13
N PHE A 562 20.55 23.39 23.38
CA PHE A 562 19.49 23.82 22.49
C PHE A 562 18.92 25.17 22.95
N TYR A 563 18.62 26.03 21.98
CA TYR A 563 17.92 27.30 22.16
C TYR A 563 16.66 27.33 21.31
N GLY A 564 15.69 28.16 21.67
CA GLY A 564 14.50 28.35 20.85
C GLY A 564 13.36 27.37 21.15
N ILE A 565 13.41 26.67 22.29
CA ILE A 565 12.31 25.81 22.75
C ILE A 565 11.17 26.70 23.24
N LYS A 566 10.01 26.60 22.60
CA LYS A 566 8.80 27.37 22.95
C LYS A 566 7.81 26.59 23.80
N LYS A 567 7.75 25.26 23.60
CA LYS A 567 6.88 24.37 24.37
C LYS A 567 7.67 23.21 24.97
N VAL A 568 7.42 22.94 26.24
CA VAL A 568 7.89 21.75 26.96
C VAL A 568 6.66 20.95 27.38
N LEU A 569 6.61 19.68 26.99
CA LEU A 569 5.47 18.78 27.20
C LEU A 569 5.98 17.44 27.76
N LEU A 570 6.54 17.47 28.98
CA LEU A 570 7.13 16.30 29.65
C LEU A 570 6.23 15.68 30.74
N SER A 571 5.43 16.49 31.43
CA SER A 571 4.47 16.02 32.43
C SER A 571 3.19 16.87 32.38
N ASP A 572 2.11 16.40 33.00
CA ASP A 572 0.83 17.15 33.06
C ASP A 572 0.98 18.50 33.78
N ASP A 573 1.88 18.57 34.78
CA ASP A 573 2.12 19.76 35.59
C ASP A 573 3.18 20.71 34.98
N GLU A 574 3.94 20.26 33.99
CA GLU A 574 5.02 21.00 33.34
C GLU A 574 4.71 21.35 31.88
N VAL A 575 3.47 21.75 31.57
CA VAL A 575 3.22 22.49 30.32
C VAL A 575 3.83 23.88 30.47
N PHE A 576 5.13 23.98 30.21
CA PHE A 576 5.81 25.26 30.16
C PHE A 576 5.59 25.85 28.76
N GLU A 577 4.52 26.62 28.62
CA GLU A 577 4.47 27.64 27.59
C GLU A 577 5.24 28.84 28.12
N SER A 578 6.40 29.11 27.51
CA SER A 578 7.03 30.39 27.79
C SER A 578 6.05 31.48 27.38
N ASP A 579 5.82 32.51 28.21
CA ASP A 579 5.03 33.73 27.92
C ASP A 579 5.63 34.50 26.71
N GLY A 580 5.73 33.87 25.54
CA GLY A 580 6.42 34.31 24.33
C GLY A 580 7.96 34.21 24.32
N LYS A 581 8.65 33.82 25.41
CA LYS A 581 10.13 33.85 25.50
C LYS A 581 10.78 32.45 25.45
N PRO A 582 11.41 32.06 24.33
CA PRO A 582 11.99 30.72 24.20
C PRO A 582 13.01 30.39 25.29
N VAL A 583 13.00 29.15 25.77
CA VAL A 583 13.95 28.64 26.77
C VAL A 583 15.08 27.86 26.13
N SER A 584 16.19 27.75 26.86
CA SER A 584 17.30 26.87 26.54
C SER A 584 17.15 25.52 27.23
N VAL A 585 17.60 24.45 26.59
CA VAL A 585 17.64 23.10 27.19
C VAL A 585 19.07 22.60 27.09
N PHE A 586 19.67 22.30 28.24
CA PHE A 586 21.00 21.70 28.30
C PHE A 586 20.86 20.20 28.55
N ILE A 587 21.46 19.45 27.64
CA ILE A 587 21.60 18.00 27.73
C ILE A 587 23.04 17.70 28.15
N SER A 588 23.20 16.88 29.18
CA SER A 588 24.51 16.40 29.62
C SER A 588 24.49 14.91 29.87
N ASN A 589 25.54 14.21 29.40
CA ASN A 589 25.63 12.75 29.41
C ASN A 589 24.34 12.08 28.93
N GLY A 590 23.77 12.56 27.82
CA GLY A 590 22.56 11.98 27.24
C GLY A 590 21.24 12.29 27.94
N LYS A 591 21.26 13.02 29.06
CA LYS A 591 20.07 13.31 29.89
C LYS A 591 19.78 14.80 29.96
N ILE A 592 18.51 15.15 30.16
CA ILE A 592 18.10 16.54 30.41
C ILE A 592 18.70 16.98 31.76
N ALA A 593 19.64 17.93 31.72
CA ALA A 593 20.30 18.46 32.91
C ALA A 593 19.53 19.66 33.49
N CYS A 594 19.05 20.56 32.63
CA CYS A 594 18.25 21.72 33.00
C CYS A 594 17.44 22.25 31.81
N ILE A 595 16.29 22.86 32.14
CA ILE A 595 15.40 23.58 31.23
C ILE A 595 15.34 25.03 31.73
N GLY A 596 15.72 25.99 30.90
CA GLY A 596 15.91 27.38 31.31
C GLY A 596 17.22 27.60 32.07
N PRO A 597 17.24 28.44 33.12
CA PRO A 597 18.43 28.67 33.94
C PRO A 597 18.93 27.38 34.59
N CYS A 598 20.25 27.17 34.51
CA CYS A 598 20.89 25.97 35.05
C CYS A 598 21.50 26.26 36.42
N SER A 599 21.74 25.21 37.23
CA SER A 599 22.56 25.36 38.43
C SER A 599 23.99 25.78 38.06
N PRO A 600 24.75 26.45 38.95
CA PRO A 600 26.12 26.91 38.65
C PRO A 600 27.06 25.81 38.13
N GLU A 601 26.86 24.56 38.58
CA GLU A 601 27.57 23.37 38.12
C GLU A 601 27.33 23.12 36.62
N TYR A 602 26.07 23.17 36.18
CA TYR A 602 25.69 22.97 34.78
C TYR A 602 25.92 24.21 33.92
N GLU A 603 25.91 25.43 34.49
CA GLU A 603 26.25 26.65 33.74
C GLU A 603 27.70 26.60 33.21
N ALA A 604 28.65 26.18 34.06
CA ALA A 604 30.05 26.05 33.65
C ALA A 604 30.25 24.95 32.59
N ALA A 605 29.47 23.87 32.65
CA ALA A 605 29.48 22.81 31.64
C ALA A 605 28.86 23.29 30.33
N ALA A 606 27.68 23.92 30.39
CA ALA A 606 26.97 24.47 29.23
C ALA A 606 27.81 25.53 28.49
N GLN A 607 28.60 26.35 29.19
CA GLN A 607 29.51 27.32 28.57
C GLN A 607 30.64 26.66 27.76
N LYS A 608 31.06 25.45 28.12
CA LYS A 608 32.10 24.68 27.43
C LYS A 608 31.59 23.93 26.20
N VAL A 609 30.27 23.80 26.03
CA VAL A 609 29.66 23.14 24.87
C VAL A 609 29.94 23.96 23.61
N LYS A 610 30.74 23.39 22.70
CA LYS A 610 31.12 24.03 21.45
C LYS A 610 29.98 24.11 20.43
N ARG A 611 29.05 23.15 20.45
CA ARG A 611 27.97 23.04 19.46
C ARG A 611 26.64 23.47 20.07
N ARG A 612 26.15 24.64 19.63
CA ARG A 612 24.88 25.22 20.04
C ARG A 612 23.89 25.09 18.90
N ILE A 613 22.66 24.67 19.20
CA ILE A 613 21.61 24.44 18.19
C ILE A 613 20.48 25.41 18.47
N ILE A 614 20.17 26.25 17.48
CA ILE A 614 19.10 27.23 17.56
C ILE A 614 17.93 26.68 16.75
N LEU A 615 16.81 26.47 17.43
CA LEU A 615 15.60 25.90 16.86
C LEU A 615 14.61 27.00 16.47
N LYS A 616 13.92 26.78 15.35
CA LYS A 616 12.72 27.54 14.99
C LYS A 616 11.51 26.82 15.58
N ASN A 617 10.83 27.48 16.52
CA ASN A 617 9.61 26.93 17.14
C ASN A 617 9.86 25.55 17.78
N GLY A 618 10.82 25.46 18.69
CA GLY A 618 11.27 24.19 19.26
C GLY A 618 10.26 23.59 20.25
N TYR A 619 10.11 22.27 20.19
CA TYR A 619 9.32 21.46 21.11
C TYR A 619 10.24 20.48 21.85
N LEU A 620 10.03 20.33 23.15
CA LEU A 620 10.62 19.26 23.97
C LEU A 620 9.48 18.36 24.48
N THR A 621 9.50 17.09 24.12
CA THR A 621 8.45 16.11 24.48
C THR A 621 9.06 14.82 25.01
N ASN A 622 8.24 14.00 25.67
CA ASN A 622 8.59 12.61 25.94
C ASN A 622 8.87 11.86 24.65
N SER A 623 9.75 10.86 24.72
CA SER A 623 9.89 9.89 23.64
C SER A 623 8.74 8.90 23.62
N PHE A 624 8.50 8.32 22.44
CA PHE A 624 7.41 7.39 22.18
C PHE A 624 7.75 5.96 22.63
N THR A 625 6.70 5.16 22.78
CA THR A 625 6.78 3.72 23.09
C THR A 625 6.05 2.94 22.01
N GLY A 626 6.77 2.09 21.28
CA GLY A 626 6.18 1.19 20.30
C GLY A 626 5.63 -0.05 21.00
N VAL A 627 4.32 -0.26 20.95
CA VAL A 627 3.68 -1.50 21.43
C VAL A 627 3.27 -2.32 20.23
N GLY A 628 3.91 -3.46 20.00
CA GLY A 628 3.71 -4.24 18.77
C GLY A 628 3.75 -5.74 19.00
N ARG A 629 3.41 -6.47 17.94
CA ARG A 629 3.40 -7.95 17.94
C ARG A 629 4.78 -8.54 17.61
N THR A 630 5.60 -7.83 16.84
CA THR A 630 6.85 -8.36 16.27
C THR A 630 8.07 -7.45 16.48
N ILE A 631 7.88 -6.17 16.88
CA ILE A 631 8.98 -5.24 17.10
C ILE A 631 10.02 -5.80 18.08
N GLY A 632 11.29 -5.88 17.67
CA GLY A 632 12.36 -6.47 18.49
C GLY A 632 12.28 -7.99 18.69
N LEU A 633 11.39 -8.68 17.99
CA LEU A 633 11.29 -10.15 17.94
C LEU A 633 11.63 -10.71 16.55
N ASN A 634 11.59 -9.87 15.51
CA ASN A 634 12.04 -10.19 14.16
C ASN A 634 12.72 -9.00 13.47
N ASP A 635 13.23 -9.24 12.25
CA ASP A 635 13.78 -8.18 11.38
C ASP A 635 12.99 -8.04 10.07
N ILE A 636 12.53 -9.14 9.46
CA ILE A 636 11.70 -9.16 8.25
C ILE A 636 10.47 -10.05 8.48
N ASP A 637 9.26 -9.51 8.29
CA ASP A 637 8.04 -10.16 8.78
C ASP A 637 7.70 -11.49 8.11
N ALA A 638 7.89 -11.57 6.79
CA ALA A 638 7.62 -12.78 6.01
C ALA A 638 8.82 -13.74 5.89
N GLU A 639 9.95 -13.48 6.55
CA GLU A 639 11.16 -14.30 6.45
C GLU A 639 11.44 -15.06 7.75
N ASP A 640 11.09 -16.35 7.75
CA ASP A 640 11.22 -17.25 8.91
C ASP A 640 12.62 -17.28 9.53
N VAL A 641 13.68 -17.11 8.73
CA VAL A 641 15.08 -17.14 9.23
C VAL A 641 15.48 -15.85 9.96
N THR A 642 14.80 -14.74 9.70
CA THR A 642 15.01 -13.47 10.41
C THR A 642 14.11 -13.34 11.64
N ASP A 643 13.23 -14.33 11.81
CA ASP A 643 12.18 -14.37 12.80
C ASP A 643 12.54 -15.28 13.98
N ASN A 644 11.96 -15.02 15.15
CA ASN A 644 12.15 -15.87 16.33
C ASN A 644 11.21 -17.08 16.38
N GLY A 645 10.36 -17.24 15.35
CA GLY A 645 9.49 -18.39 15.13
C GLY A 645 8.16 -18.28 15.89
N PRO A 646 7.07 -18.86 15.37
CA PRO A 646 5.82 -18.93 16.11
C PRO A 646 5.91 -19.83 17.34
N ASN A 647 5.17 -19.45 18.38
CA ASN A 647 4.84 -20.34 19.48
C ASN A 647 3.38 -20.83 19.37
N PRO A 648 3.13 -22.11 19.03
CA PRO A 648 1.77 -22.60 18.82
C PRO A 648 1.00 -22.98 20.10
N THR A 649 1.65 -23.28 21.23
CA THR A 649 0.94 -23.86 22.41
C THR A 649 1.57 -23.65 23.79
N ALA A 650 2.82 -23.22 23.90
CA ALA A 650 3.50 -23.10 25.20
C ALA A 650 3.26 -21.72 25.82
N PHE A 651 3.31 -21.61 27.14
CA PHE A 651 3.42 -20.30 27.76
C PHE A 651 4.88 -19.85 27.69
N THR A 652 5.18 -18.74 26.98
CA THR A 652 6.56 -18.27 26.74
C THR A 652 6.79 -16.84 27.16
N ARG A 653 8.04 -16.46 27.41
CA ARG A 653 8.39 -15.08 27.77
C ARG A 653 9.06 -14.40 26.59
N ALA A 654 8.57 -13.23 26.18
CA ALA A 654 9.10 -12.52 25.02
C ALA A 654 10.57 -12.08 25.21
N VAL A 655 11.00 -11.87 26.46
CA VAL A 655 12.39 -11.53 26.80
C VAL A 655 13.40 -12.56 26.28
N ASP A 656 13.02 -13.84 26.26
CA ASP A 656 13.88 -14.94 25.82
C ASP A 656 14.01 -15.01 24.29
N GLY A 657 13.15 -14.29 23.56
CA GLY A 657 13.12 -14.22 22.10
C GLY A 657 13.57 -12.88 21.53
N LEU A 658 14.06 -11.94 22.35
CA LEU A 658 14.47 -10.61 21.92
C LEU A 658 15.65 -10.65 20.94
N ARG A 659 15.48 -9.92 19.83
CA ARG A 659 16.49 -9.66 18.81
C ARG A 659 16.62 -8.15 18.63
N LEU A 660 17.71 -7.62 19.16
CA LEU A 660 18.03 -6.20 19.13
C LEU A 660 18.98 -5.89 17.94
N ASP A 661 19.41 -4.63 17.79
CA ASP A 661 20.27 -4.16 16.68
C ASP A 661 19.68 -4.36 15.26
N SER A 662 18.35 -4.35 15.14
CA SER A 662 17.64 -4.55 13.87
C SER A 662 17.39 -3.24 13.12
N LYS A 663 17.16 -3.32 11.80
CA LYS A 663 16.90 -2.11 10.98
C LYS A 663 15.63 -1.38 11.47
N LYS A 664 14.58 -2.14 11.80
CA LYS A 664 13.32 -1.62 12.36
C LYS A 664 13.56 -0.83 13.65
N LEU A 665 14.37 -1.35 14.55
CA LEU A 665 14.67 -0.72 15.84
C LEU A 665 15.53 0.54 15.70
N HIS A 666 16.48 0.55 14.76
CA HIS A 666 17.27 1.75 14.47
C HIS A 666 16.40 2.87 13.89
N VAL A 667 15.48 2.53 12.99
CA VAL A 667 14.47 3.47 12.48
C VAL A 667 13.58 3.95 13.63
N ALA A 668 13.11 3.06 14.49
CA ALA A 668 12.31 3.42 15.67
C ALA A 668 13.04 4.47 16.53
N ALA A 669 14.29 4.21 16.92
CA ALA A 669 15.09 5.10 17.73
C ALA A 669 15.33 6.46 17.04
N LYS A 670 15.61 6.46 15.73
CA LYS A 670 15.79 7.68 14.91
C LYS A 670 14.56 8.57 14.93
N TYR A 671 13.37 7.98 14.91
CA TYR A 671 12.09 8.69 14.85
C TYR A 671 11.41 8.88 16.22
N GLY A 672 12.18 8.77 17.30
CA GLY A 672 11.72 9.12 18.65
C GLY A 672 11.00 8.00 19.39
N VAL A 673 10.91 6.80 18.81
CA VAL A 673 10.44 5.59 19.51
C VAL A 673 11.62 4.92 20.17
N THR A 674 11.88 5.28 21.43
CA THR A 674 13.08 4.83 22.15
C THR A 674 12.83 3.59 23.01
N LYS A 675 11.56 3.23 23.19
CA LYS A 675 11.10 2.13 24.04
C LYS A 675 10.19 1.22 23.21
N GLY A 676 10.33 -0.09 23.38
CA GLY A 676 9.48 -1.12 22.80
C GLY A 676 8.82 -1.96 23.88
N ILE A 677 7.57 -2.38 23.64
CA ILE A 677 6.90 -3.42 24.41
C ILE A 677 6.37 -4.45 23.42
N SER A 678 6.82 -5.70 23.55
CA SER A 678 6.47 -6.77 22.61
C SER A 678 5.95 -8.00 23.31
N ALA A 679 4.80 -8.47 22.87
CA ALA A 679 4.21 -9.72 23.30
C ALA A 679 4.85 -10.91 22.54
N PRO A 680 4.78 -12.14 23.09
CA PRO A 680 5.33 -13.31 22.41
C PRO A 680 4.69 -13.53 21.03
N LYS A 681 5.52 -13.78 20.01
CA LYS A 681 5.03 -13.95 18.64
C LYS A 681 4.07 -15.16 18.52
N PHE A 682 3.00 -14.99 17.75
CA PHE A 682 2.08 -16.04 17.34
C PHE A 682 1.88 -16.03 15.83
N VAL A 683 1.46 -17.15 15.23
CA VAL A 683 1.13 -17.26 13.79
C VAL A 683 -0.31 -17.71 13.62
N SER A 684 -0.96 -17.17 12.58
CA SER A 684 -2.23 -17.56 11.94
C SER A 684 -2.88 -18.81 12.56
N GLY A 685 -3.73 -18.57 13.56
CA GLY A 685 -4.42 -19.63 14.28
C GLY A 685 -4.22 -19.72 15.78
N SER A 686 -3.03 -19.34 16.23
CA SER A 686 -2.60 -19.49 17.62
C SER A 686 -2.82 -18.20 18.41
N SER A 687 -2.62 -18.25 19.73
CA SER A 687 -2.76 -17.10 20.62
C SER A 687 -1.38 -16.56 20.99
N HIS A 688 -1.22 -15.23 21.15
CA HIS A 688 -0.15 -14.75 22.04
C HIS A 688 -0.35 -15.48 23.35
N HIS A 689 0.62 -16.24 23.82
CA HIS A 689 0.43 -17.04 25.02
C HIS A 689 1.69 -16.96 25.87
N GLY A 690 1.69 -16.03 26.82
CA GLY A 690 2.91 -15.72 27.55
C GLY A 690 3.03 -14.28 28.05
N THR A 691 4.25 -13.84 28.36
CA THR A 691 4.52 -12.49 28.88
C THR A 691 5.23 -11.59 27.86
N SER A 692 4.82 -10.32 27.80
CA SER A 692 5.53 -9.30 27.02
C SER A 692 6.76 -8.75 27.74
N VAL A 693 7.71 -8.21 26.98
CA VAL A 693 8.95 -7.61 27.48
C VAL A 693 9.01 -6.12 27.13
N GLY A 694 9.55 -5.30 28.03
CA GLY A 694 9.87 -3.89 27.83
C GLY A 694 11.37 -3.67 27.61
N PHE A 695 11.75 -3.07 26.48
CA PHE A 695 13.15 -2.91 26.08
C PHE A 695 13.45 -1.57 25.39
N LEU A 696 14.73 -1.22 25.27
CA LEU A 696 15.20 -0.02 24.58
C LEU A 696 15.49 -0.31 23.11
N THR A 697 14.90 0.48 22.20
CA THR A 697 15.06 0.27 20.75
C THR A 697 16.48 0.57 20.25
N ALA A 698 17.23 1.41 20.96
CA ALA A 698 18.61 1.70 20.61
C ALA A 698 19.62 0.65 21.10
N ALA A 699 19.22 -0.27 21.98
CA ALA A 699 20.12 -1.29 22.52
C ALA A 699 20.61 -2.25 21.42
N LYS A 700 21.87 -2.71 21.50
CA LYS A 700 22.41 -3.67 20.52
C LYS A 700 22.25 -5.11 20.96
N THR A 701 22.24 -5.35 22.27
CA THR A 701 22.11 -6.68 22.85
C THR A 701 21.42 -6.61 24.21
N VAL A 702 20.71 -7.67 24.56
CA VAL A 702 20.00 -7.80 25.85
C VAL A 702 20.94 -7.76 27.05
N ALA A 703 22.25 -8.01 26.84
CA ALA A 703 23.26 -7.95 27.89
C ALA A 703 23.68 -6.51 28.24
N GLU A 704 23.32 -5.52 27.43
CA GLU A 704 23.60 -4.13 27.78
C GLU A 704 22.80 -3.69 29.00
N LYS A 705 23.44 -2.91 29.88
CA LYS A 705 22.80 -2.40 31.09
C LYS A 705 21.59 -1.55 30.73
N GLY A 706 20.41 -1.95 31.21
CA GLY A 706 19.15 -1.24 30.97
C GLY A 706 18.53 -1.52 29.60
N ALA A 707 19.08 -2.43 28.78
CA ALA A 707 18.47 -2.80 27.50
C ALA A 707 17.06 -3.36 27.67
N VAL A 708 16.84 -4.17 28.70
CA VAL A 708 15.53 -4.61 29.16
C VAL A 708 15.22 -3.85 30.44
N PHE A 709 14.11 -3.09 30.44
CA PHE A 709 13.67 -2.33 31.61
C PHE A 709 12.58 -3.07 32.39
N ASP A 710 11.88 -4.03 31.76
CA ASP A 710 10.86 -4.85 32.39
C ASP A 710 10.77 -6.22 31.68
N ASP A 711 11.15 -7.29 32.37
CA ASP A 711 11.25 -8.64 31.78
C ASP A 711 9.88 -9.28 31.47
N ASP A 712 8.84 -8.90 32.22
CA ASP A 712 7.52 -9.54 32.20
C ASP A 712 6.41 -8.50 32.45
N VAL A 713 6.22 -7.60 31.48
CA VAL A 713 5.30 -6.44 31.54
C VAL A 713 3.85 -6.85 31.78
N ALA A 714 3.31 -7.73 30.93
CA ALA A 714 1.90 -8.16 30.97
C ALA A 714 1.75 -9.60 30.46
N VAL A 715 0.70 -10.29 30.89
CA VAL A 715 0.34 -11.64 30.42
C VAL A 715 -0.64 -11.53 29.26
N HIS A 716 -0.35 -12.15 28.12
CA HIS A 716 -1.11 -12.01 26.88
C HIS A 716 -1.91 -13.26 26.52
N TYR A 717 -3.14 -13.05 26.05
CA TYR A 717 -3.97 -14.01 25.31
C TYR A 717 -4.61 -13.32 24.09
N THR A 718 -4.72 -14.04 22.97
CA THR A 718 -5.48 -13.64 21.78
C THR A 718 -6.81 -14.37 21.76
N LEU A 719 -7.91 -13.63 21.66
CA LEU A 719 -9.28 -14.15 21.68
C LEU A 719 -10.13 -13.56 20.54
N ASP A 720 -9.48 -13.13 19.46
CA ASP A 720 -10.08 -12.61 18.23
C ASP A 720 -10.18 -13.69 17.13
N LEU A 721 -10.58 -13.29 15.92
CA LEU A 721 -10.72 -14.17 14.76
C LEU A 721 -9.48 -15.03 14.48
N SER A 722 -8.27 -14.52 14.76
CA SER A 722 -7.02 -15.25 14.50
C SER A 722 -6.86 -16.48 15.39
N ALA A 723 -7.51 -16.54 16.55
CA ALA A 723 -7.47 -17.70 17.45
C ALA A 723 -8.45 -18.82 17.03
N ARG A 724 -9.33 -18.60 16.05
CA ARG A 724 -10.39 -19.57 15.69
C ARG A 724 -9.91 -20.82 14.99
N SER A 725 -8.69 -20.85 14.46
CA SER A 725 -8.18 -22.09 13.85
C SER A 725 -7.75 -23.13 14.91
N THR A 726 -7.59 -22.71 16.17
CA THR A 726 -7.19 -23.58 17.29
C THR A 726 -8.31 -23.89 18.30
N GLY A 727 -9.43 -23.14 18.29
CA GLY A 727 -10.58 -23.41 19.14
C GLY A 727 -11.78 -22.50 18.88
N SER A 728 -12.95 -22.87 19.41
CA SER A 728 -14.12 -21.97 19.37
C SER A 728 -13.98 -20.84 20.39
N TYR A 729 -14.59 -19.67 20.15
CA TYR A 729 -14.62 -18.61 21.17
C TYR A 729 -15.12 -19.13 22.53
N SER A 730 -16.21 -19.91 22.55
CA SER A 730 -16.75 -20.50 23.78
C SER A 730 -15.70 -21.32 24.55
N GLU A 731 -14.88 -22.09 23.83
CA GLU A 731 -13.79 -22.86 24.41
C GLU A 731 -12.66 -21.96 24.93
N LEU A 732 -12.22 -20.98 24.14
CA LEU A 732 -11.13 -20.07 24.49
C LEU A 732 -11.46 -19.23 25.73
N TYR A 733 -12.62 -18.56 25.74
CA TYR A 733 -13.10 -17.80 26.89
C TYR A 733 -13.38 -18.71 28.10
N GLY A 734 -13.92 -19.91 27.88
CA GLY A 734 -14.15 -20.91 28.92
C GLY A 734 -12.86 -21.40 29.59
N LYS A 735 -11.82 -21.67 28.80
CA LYS A 735 -10.48 -22.05 29.27
C LYS A 735 -9.84 -20.92 30.07
N LEU A 736 -9.86 -19.69 29.56
CA LEU A 736 -9.32 -18.53 30.30
C LEU A 736 -10.00 -18.37 31.67
N ARG A 737 -11.35 -18.40 31.71
CA ARG A 737 -12.12 -18.36 32.96
C ARG A 737 -11.64 -19.45 33.94
N SER A 738 -11.60 -20.69 33.48
CA SER A 738 -11.25 -21.85 34.31
C SER A 738 -9.84 -21.73 34.89
N LYS A 739 -8.87 -21.28 34.07
CA LYS A 739 -7.48 -21.05 34.50
C LYS A 739 -7.37 -19.94 35.55
N LEU A 740 -8.09 -18.83 35.39
CA LEU A 740 -8.11 -17.75 36.39
C LEU A 740 -8.72 -18.22 37.72
N PHE A 741 -9.81 -18.99 37.71
CA PHE A 741 -10.38 -19.57 38.93
C PHE A 741 -9.45 -20.58 39.60
N ALA A 742 -8.75 -21.41 38.82
CA ALA A 742 -7.75 -22.33 39.36
C ALA A 742 -6.60 -21.57 40.04
N ALA A 743 -6.06 -20.53 39.39
CA ALA A 743 -5.03 -19.66 39.95
C ALA A 743 -5.49 -18.91 41.21
N ALA A 744 -6.77 -18.52 41.26
CA ALA A 744 -7.40 -17.89 42.42
C ALA A 744 -7.62 -18.85 43.61
N SER A 745 -7.87 -20.13 43.33
CA SER A 745 -8.25 -21.12 44.37
C SER A 745 -7.06 -21.84 45.00
N THR A 746 -5.87 -21.75 44.39
CA THR A 746 -4.67 -22.43 44.88
C THR A 746 -3.93 -21.58 45.91
N ASN A 747 -3.66 -22.17 47.08
CA ASN A 747 -2.76 -21.59 48.09
C ASN A 747 -1.30 -22.04 47.90
N LYS A 748 -1.03 -22.88 46.91
CA LYS A 748 0.32 -23.35 46.60
C LYS A 748 0.97 -22.37 45.62
N THR A 749 2.11 -21.81 46.03
CA THR A 749 3.02 -21.13 45.10
C THR A 749 3.40 -22.11 43.99
N ALA A 750 3.33 -21.66 42.74
CA ALA A 750 3.79 -22.45 41.60
C ALA A 750 5.27 -22.87 41.78
N GLU A 751 5.59 -24.12 41.44
CA GLU A 751 6.95 -24.67 41.57
C GLU A 751 7.92 -23.96 40.63
N ASP A 752 7.48 -23.69 39.39
CA ASP A 752 8.21 -22.89 38.42
C ASP A 752 7.68 -21.44 38.42
N PRO A 753 8.50 -20.44 38.83
CA PRO A 753 8.10 -19.03 38.88
C PRO A 753 7.82 -18.40 37.50
N PHE A 754 8.21 -19.09 36.42
CA PHE A 754 8.00 -18.66 35.03
C PHE A 754 6.85 -19.41 34.33
N SER A 755 6.17 -20.32 35.03
CA SER A 755 5.02 -21.04 34.50
C SER A 755 3.79 -20.16 34.30
N GLU A 756 2.87 -20.60 33.42
CA GLU A 756 1.56 -19.97 33.23
C GLU A 756 0.83 -19.78 34.57
N ASP A 757 0.80 -20.81 35.42
CA ASP A 757 0.15 -20.76 36.73
C ASP A 757 0.75 -19.69 37.64
N ALA A 758 2.08 -19.55 37.66
CA ALA A 758 2.76 -18.51 38.45
C ALA A 758 2.37 -17.10 38.01
N PHE A 759 2.27 -16.87 36.70
CA PHE A 759 1.86 -15.58 36.17
C PHE A 759 0.36 -15.32 36.34
N LEU A 760 -0.49 -16.32 36.18
CA LEU A 760 -1.93 -16.18 36.45
C LEU A 760 -2.21 -15.91 37.93
N GLN A 761 -1.42 -16.49 38.86
CA GLN A 761 -1.48 -16.13 40.28
C GLN A 761 -1.16 -14.64 40.51
N LYS A 762 -0.18 -14.07 39.78
CA LYS A 762 0.12 -12.62 39.82
C LYS A 762 -1.01 -11.79 39.24
N VAL A 763 -1.66 -12.25 38.18
CA VAL A 763 -2.82 -11.59 37.54
C VAL A 763 -4.01 -11.52 38.51
N VAL A 764 -4.42 -12.65 39.10
CA VAL A 764 -5.57 -12.66 40.05
C VAL A 764 -5.28 -11.88 41.32
N ALA A 765 -4.02 -11.75 41.71
CA ALA A 765 -3.56 -10.90 42.81
C ALA A 765 -3.43 -9.40 42.44
N GLY A 766 -3.75 -9.01 41.20
CA GLY A 766 -3.67 -7.62 40.73
C GLY A 766 -2.25 -7.07 40.55
N LYS A 767 -1.23 -7.93 40.55
CA LYS A 767 0.19 -7.56 40.48
C LYS A 767 0.70 -7.38 39.05
N THR A 768 0.09 -8.06 38.09
CA THR A 768 0.44 -8.03 36.65
C THR A 768 -0.84 -7.85 35.82
N VAL A 769 -0.73 -7.15 34.70
CA VAL A 769 -1.86 -6.93 33.78
C VAL A 769 -2.14 -8.19 32.95
N LEU A 770 -3.41 -8.52 32.78
CA LEU A 770 -3.89 -9.44 31.76
C LEU A 770 -4.23 -8.64 30.50
N ALA A 771 -3.48 -8.82 29.44
CA ALA A 771 -3.68 -8.17 28.15
C ALA A 771 -4.38 -9.14 27.18
N LEU A 772 -5.54 -8.75 26.67
CA LEU A 772 -6.34 -9.57 25.76
C LEU A 772 -6.41 -8.91 24.38
N THR A 773 -5.99 -9.63 23.34
CA THR A 773 -6.18 -9.17 21.95
C THR A 773 -7.59 -9.55 21.49
N ILE A 774 -8.47 -8.55 21.34
CA ILE A 774 -9.89 -8.73 21.01
C ILE A 774 -10.36 -7.54 20.18
N ASP A 775 -10.91 -7.77 18.99
CA ASP A 775 -11.48 -6.71 18.16
C ASP A 775 -12.99 -6.55 18.31
N ASN A 776 -13.74 -7.64 18.42
CA ASN A 776 -15.20 -7.61 18.42
C ASN A 776 -15.78 -7.25 19.81
N ALA A 777 -16.92 -6.53 19.82
CA ALA A 777 -17.52 -6.01 21.05
C ALA A 777 -18.02 -7.10 22.01
N ASP A 778 -18.54 -8.22 21.47
CA ASP A 778 -19.08 -9.32 22.28
C ASP A 778 -17.97 -10.03 23.07
N GLY A 779 -16.81 -10.21 22.45
CA GLY A 779 -15.61 -10.75 23.07
C GLY A 779 -15.10 -9.86 24.21
N ILE A 780 -15.10 -8.54 24.00
CA ILE A 780 -14.75 -7.57 25.05
C ILE A 780 -15.73 -7.66 26.22
N ALA A 781 -17.04 -7.69 25.95
CA ALA A 781 -18.05 -7.83 26.99
C ALA A 781 -17.93 -9.15 27.78
N ILE A 782 -17.59 -10.26 27.11
CA ILE A 782 -17.33 -11.55 27.77
C ILE A 782 -16.07 -11.45 28.65
N ALA A 783 -15.00 -10.80 28.19
CA ALA A 783 -13.80 -10.59 28.98
C ALA A 783 -14.07 -9.76 30.24
N LEU A 784 -14.87 -8.69 30.12
CA LEU A 784 -15.32 -7.88 31.27
C LEU A 784 -16.15 -8.71 32.26
N ARG A 785 -17.02 -9.60 31.77
CA ARG A 785 -17.76 -10.53 32.62
C ARG A 785 -16.84 -11.48 33.36
N ILE A 786 -15.86 -12.10 32.68
CA ILE A 786 -14.88 -12.99 33.32
C ILE A 786 -14.10 -12.23 34.40
N LYS A 787 -13.66 -11.00 34.13
CA LYS A 787 -13.02 -10.14 35.13
C LYS A 787 -13.91 -9.97 36.35
N SER A 788 -15.17 -9.58 36.17
CA SER A 788 -16.13 -9.41 37.27
C SER A 788 -16.32 -10.69 38.09
N GLU A 789 -16.50 -11.84 37.43
CA GLU A 789 -16.68 -13.15 38.08
C GLU A 789 -15.47 -13.53 38.95
N VAL A 790 -14.25 -13.31 38.46
CA VAL A 790 -13.02 -13.64 39.21
C VAL A 790 -12.77 -12.65 40.34
N GLU A 791 -13.03 -11.35 40.14
CA GLU A 791 -12.93 -10.35 41.21
C GLU A 791 -13.92 -10.62 42.34
N GLU A 792 -15.15 -11.03 42.02
CA GLU A 792 -16.16 -11.40 43.00
C GLU A 792 -15.73 -12.60 43.84
N ALA A 793 -15.13 -13.61 43.20
CA ALA A 793 -14.67 -14.82 43.87
C ALA A 793 -13.39 -14.62 44.70
N THR A 794 -12.45 -13.80 44.22
CA THR A 794 -11.16 -13.58 44.89
C THR A 794 -11.18 -12.45 45.91
N LYS A 795 -12.15 -11.53 45.82
CA LYS A 795 -12.15 -10.23 46.52
C LYS A 795 -10.90 -9.39 46.24
N SER A 796 -10.23 -9.65 45.12
CA SER A 796 -9.06 -8.94 44.60
C SER A 796 -9.44 -8.23 43.29
N LYS A 797 -8.79 -7.10 43.00
CA LYS A 797 -8.96 -6.38 41.73
C LYS A 797 -7.97 -6.90 40.70
N ILE A 798 -8.46 -7.24 39.51
CA ILE A 798 -7.62 -7.71 38.39
C ILE A 798 -7.36 -6.55 37.45
N LYS A 799 -6.13 -6.38 37.00
CA LYS A 799 -5.81 -5.39 35.96
C LYS A 799 -5.98 -6.03 34.59
N LEU A 800 -6.81 -5.44 33.74
CA LEU A 800 -7.13 -5.94 32.41
C LEU A 800 -6.83 -4.84 31.38
N ALA A 801 -6.28 -5.23 30.23
CA ALA A 801 -6.08 -4.36 29.08
C ALA A 801 -6.61 -5.05 27.82
N ILE A 802 -7.14 -4.25 26.88
CA ILE A 802 -7.55 -4.72 25.56
C ILE A 802 -6.55 -4.21 24.53
N LEU A 803 -6.05 -5.10 23.67
CA LEU A 803 -5.24 -4.77 22.50
C LEU A 803 -6.07 -5.02 21.25
N GLY A 804 -5.96 -4.12 20.26
CA GLY A 804 -6.93 -4.06 19.16
C GLY A 804 -8.15 -3.27 19.60
N GLY A 805 -9.32 -3.90 19.58
CA GLY A 805 -10.56 -3.28 20.05
C GLY A 805 -11.25 -2.45 18.99
N ALA A 806 -11.24 -2.92 17.74
CA ALA A 806 -11.94 -2.27 16.63
C ALA A 806 -13.39 -1.84 16.97
N GLU A 807 -14.15 -2.72 17.62
CA GLU A 807 -15.54 -2.48 18.01
C GLU A 807 -15.70 -2.03 19.47
N SER A 808 -14.61 -1.66 20.16
CA SER A 808 -14.63 -1.25 21.58
C SER A 808 -15.53 -0.02 21.85
N HIS A 809 -15.78 0.81 20.83
CA HIS A 809 -16.72 1.93 20.92
C HIS A 809 -18.16 1.50 21.28
N LEU A 810 -18.56 0.26 20.97
CA LEU A 810 -19.88 -0.27 21.31
C LEU A 810 -20.02 -0.64 22.79
N VAL A 811 -18.90 -0.77 23.51
CA VAL A 811 -18.83 -1.16 24.93
C VAL A 811 -17.93 -0.20 25.73
N ALA A 812 -17.80 1.04 25.25
CA ALA A 812 -16.89 2.03 25.83
C ALA A 812 -17.27 2.38 27.28
N ALA A 813 -18.57 2.50 27.57
CA ALA A 813 -19.06 2.80 28.91
C ALA A 813 -18.71 1.68 29.91
N GLU A 814 -18.84 0.42 29.49
CA GLU A 814 -18.49 -0.76 30.28
C GLU A 814 -16.98 -0.85 30.51
N LEU A 815 -16.17 -0.53 29.50
CA LEU A 815 -14.71 -0.45 29.62
C LEU A 815 -14.28 0.63 30.62
N GLY A 816 -14.87 1.81 30.54
CA GLY A 816 -14.62 2.93 31.45
C GLY A 816 -15.00 2.58 32.89
N ALA A 817 -16.19 2.02 33.10
CA ALA A 817 -16.66 1.59 34.42
C ALA A 817 -15.81 0.46 35.03
N ALA A 818 -15.19 -0.38 34.20
CA ALA A 818 -14.32 -1.47 34.63
C ALA A 818 -12.84 -1.08 34.79
N GLU A 819 -12.49 0.19 34.51
CA GLU A 819 -11.12 0.72 34.51
C GLU A 819 -10.18 -0.06 33.57
N VAL A 820 -10.68 -0.44 32.40
CA VAL A 820 -9.94 -1.24 31.41
C VAL A 820 -9.44 -0.35 30.29
N GLY A 821 -8.11 -0.24 30.18
CA GLY A 821 -7.46 0.52 29.11
C GLY A 821 -7.46 -0.21 27.77
N VAL A 822 -7.41 0.55 26.68
CA VAL A 822 -7.43 0.03 25.30
C VAL A 822 -6.22 0.53 24.53
N ILE A 823 -5.49 -0.39 23.89
CA ILE A 823 -4.44 -0.08 22.91
C ILE A 823 -5.00 -0.36 21.52
N LEU A 824 -5.36 0.69 20.80
CA LEU A 824 -5.88 0.59 19.44
C LEU A 824 -4.75 0.17 18.48
N LEU A 825 -5.03 -0.86 17.68
CA LEU A 825 -4.04 -1.56 16.85
C LEU A 825 -4.70 -2.12 15.57
N PRO A 826 -4.98 -1.31 14.53
CA PRO A 826 -4.54 0.09 14.35
C PRO A 826 -5.48 1.14 14.97
N LEU A 827 -5.06 2.41 15.01
CA LEU A 827 -5.91 3.56 15.35
C LEU A 827 -7.05 3.71 14.34
N GLN A 828 -6.71 3.75 13.05
CA GLN A 828 -7.66 3.92 11.96
C GLN A 828 -8.07 2.55 11.42
N VAL A 829 -9.13 1.98 12.02
CA VAL A 829 -9.58 0.64 11.69
C VAL A 829 -10.29 0.62 10.34
N HIS A 830 -9.62 0.03 9.37
CA HIS A 830 -10.17 -0.40 8.10
C HIS A 830 -10.67 -1.83 8.28
N ALA A 831 -11.95 -2.12 8.05
CA ALA A 831 -12.63 -3.36 8.45
C ALA A 831 -12.07 -4.62 7.76
N ASN A 832 -10.83 -4.99 8.06
CA ASN A 832 -10.03 -5.98 7.32
C ASN A 832 -10.62 -7.39 7.47
N ASN A 833 -11.23 -7.67 8.62
CA ASN A 833 -11.84 -8.97 8.88
C ASN A 833 -13.20 -8.83 9.60
N TRP A 834 -13.87 -9.96 9.78
CA TRP A 834 -15.24 -9.99 10.30
C TRP A 834 -15.40 -9.44 11.73
N ASP A 835 -14.37 -9.55 12.57
CA ASP A 835 -14.40 -9.03 13.95
C ASP A 835 -14.31 -7.49 13.98
N GLN A 836 -13.98 -6.87 12.85
CA GLN A 836 -13.82 -5.41 12.68
C GLN A 836 -14.94 -4.79 11.83
N ARG A 837 -15.94 -5.56 11.40
CA ARG A 837 -16.97 -5.14 10.42
C ARG A 837 -17.82 -3.93 10.83
N ARG A 838 -17.88 -3.60 12.13
CA ARG A 838 -18.58 -2.43 12.66
C ARG A 838 -17.63 -1.28 13.01
N SER A 839 -16.43 -1.23 12.44
CA SER A 839 -15.50 -0.13 12.68
C SER A 839 -16.07 1.22 12.23
N LEU A 840 -15.57 2.30 12.84
CA LEU A 840 -15.98 3.67 12.53
C LEU A 840 -14.91 4.34 11.64
N PRO A 841 -15.17 4.54 10.33
CA PRO A 841 -14.19 5.12 9.40
C PRO A 841 -13.93 6.63 9.62
N GLY A 842 -14.75 7.30 10.44
CA GLY A 842 -14.64 8.73 10.72
C GLY A 842 -15.35 9.61 9.69
N ALA A 843 -15.16 10.93 9.83
CA ALA A 843 -15.74 11.92 8.93
C ALA A 843 -15.26 11.72 7.48
N PRO A 844 -16.12 11.97 6.47
CA PRO A 844 -17.50 12.46 6.58
C PRO A 844 -18.57 11.39 6.86
N LEU A 845 -18.21 10.11 6.97
CA LEU A 845 -19.19 9.01 7.09
C LEU A 845 -19.77 8.84 8.50
N THR A 846 -18.92 8.92 9.53
CA THR A 846 -19.35 8.71 10.93
C THR A 846 -18.96 9.87 11.82
N ASN A 847 -19.82 10.17 12.79
CA ASN A 847 -19.52 11.18 13.81
C ASN A 847 -18.58 10.59 14.87
N GLY A 848 -17.29 10.88 14.69
CA GLY A 848 -16.21 10.33 15.48
C GLY A 848 -15.74 8.96 15.00
N THR A 849 -14.69 8.49 15.67
CA THR A 849 -13.97 7.23 15.46
C THR A 849 -13.92 6.46 16.78
N THR A 850 -13.41 5.22 16.79
CA THR A 850 -13.35 4.40 18.01
C THR A 850 -12.69 5.12 19.19
N ILE A 851 -11.62 5.89 18.96
CA ILE A 851 -10.93 6.62 20.03
C ILE A 851 -11.82 7.69 20.68
N ASP A 852 -12.68 8.37 19.92
CA ASP A 852 -13.55 9.44 20.44
C ASP A 852 -14.52 8.89 21.49
N TYR A 853 -15.14 7.74 21.20
CA TYR A 853 -16.08 7.09 22.12
C TYR A 853 -15.39 6.56 23.38
N LEU A 854 -14.15 6.07 23.25
CA LEU A 854 -13.36 5.63 24.40
C LEU A 854 -12.99 6.80 25.31
N LEU A 855 -12.57 7.93 24.73
CA LEU A 855 -12.26 9.15 25.49
C LEU A 855 -13.51 9.71 26.19
N ASP A 856 -14.65 9.75 25.51
CA ASP A 856 -15.93 10.20 26.08
C ASP A 856 -16.38 9.31 27.27
N ALA A 857 -15.98 8.03 27.26
CA ALA A 857 -16.21 7.09 28.35
C ALA A 857 -15.10 7.05 29.42
N ASN A 858 -14.14 7.98 29.36
CA ASN A 858 -12.99 8.06 30.27
C ASN A 858 -12.10 6.80 30.28
N VAL A 859 -12.02 6.10 29.15
CA VAL A 859 -11.11 4.98 28.95
C VAL A 859 -9.70 5.51 28.69
N THR A 860 -8.68 4.95 29.35
CA THR A 860 -7.28 5.25 29.00
C THR A 860 -6.94 4.57 27.69
N VAL A 861 -6.60 5.37 26.67
CA VAL A 861 -6.30 4.88 25.32
C VAL A 861 -4.81 5.05 24.99
N ALA A 862 -4.22 4.07 24.33
CA ALA A 862 -2.94 4.19 23.64
C ALA A 862 -3.05 3.74 22.18
N ILE A 863 -2.08 4.12 21.37
CA ILE A 863 -1.94 3.70 19.97
C ILE A 863 -0.72 2.78 19.88
N GLY A 864 -0.90 1.59 19.34
CA GLY A 864 0.18 0.64 19.09
C GLY A 864 0.51 0.45 17.60
N LEU A 865 1.41 -0.49 17.32
CA LEU A 865 1.92 -0.85 16.01
C LEU A 865 1.18 -2.08 15.48
N PHE A 866 0.22 -1.87 14.57
CA PHE A 866 -0.44 -2.98 13.86
C PHE A 866 0.57 -3.82 13.08
N GLU A 867 1.52 -3.13 12.45
CA GLU A 867 2.72 -3.69 11.83
C GLU A 867 3.92 -2.80 12.18
N ASP A 868 5.13 -3.35 12.15
CA ASP A 868 6.32 -2.65 12.66
C ASP A 868 6.76 -1.46 11.79
N TRP A 869 6.36 -1.42 10.52
CA TRP A 869 6.75 -0.32 9.63
C TRP A 869 6.16 1.04 10.05
N TYR A 870 5.01 1.03 10.74
CA TYR A 870 4.34 2.19 11.35
C TYR A 870 5.16 2.88 12.44
N VAL A 871 6.27 2.29 12.90
CA VAL A 871 7.02 2.78 14.06
C VAL A 871 7.46 4.23 13.94
N ARG A 872 7.71 4.73 12.72
CA ARG A 872 8.11 6.13 12.49
C ARG A 872 6.94 7.13 12.49
N ASP A 873 5.71 6.64 12.41
CA ASP A 873 4.49 7.41 12.22
C ASP A 873 3.71 7.65 13.52
N LEU A 874 4.12 7.07 14.66
CA LEU A 874 3.38 7.19 15.93
C LEU A 874 3.04 8.64 16.31
N GLY A 875 3.97 9.59 16.13
CA GLY A 875 3.68 11.01 16.37
C GLY A 875 2.59 11.57 15.44
N LEU A 876 2.56 11.14 14.18
CA LEU A 876 1.53 11.54 13.22
C LEU A 876 0.19 10.85 13.48
N GLU A 877 0.17 9.58 13.93
CA GLU A 877 -1.04 8.89 14.36
C GLU A 877 -1.69 9.58 15.57
N ALA A 878 -0.88 9.96 16.56
CA ALA A 878 -1.34 10.82 17.65
C ALA A 878 -1.89 12.17 17.13
N GLY A 879 -1.25 12.74 16.11
CA GLY A 879 -1.72 13.95 15.43
C GLY A 879 -3.08 13.77 14.75
N LYS A 880 -3.36 12.62 14.13
CA LYS A 880 -4.67 12.32 13.55
C LYS A 880 -5.76 12.31 14.63
N ALA A 881 -5.51 11.64 15.76
CA ALA A 881 -6.43 11.63 16.90
C ALA A 881 -6.64 13.04 17.49
N TYR A 882 -5.59 13.84 17.58
CA TYR A 882 -5.65 15.23 18.06
C TYR A 882 -6.48 16.12 17.15
N HIS A 883 -6.14 16.18 15.86
CA HIS A 883 -6.76 17.10 14.91
C HIS A 883 -8.20 16.71 14.59
N ASN A 884 -8.54 15.41 14.59
CA ASN A 884 -9.88 14.94 14.27
C ASN A 884 -10.77 14.73 15.50
N GLY A 885 -10.21 14.82 16.71
CA GLY A 885 -10.92 14.53 17.95
C GLY A 885 -11.88 15.62 18.45
N ASN A 886 -12.15 16.67 17.65
CA ASN A 886 -13.01 17.82 18.01
C ASN A 886 -12.66 18.46 19.37
N GLY A 887 -11.37 18.56 19.69
CA GLY A 887 -10.88 19.19 20.91
C GLY A 887 -10.92 18.33 22.18
N ARG A 888 -11.23 17.02 22.07
CA ARG A 888 -11.19 16.08 23.21
C ARG A 888 -9.80 15.91 23.83
N LEU A 889 -8.74 16.15 23.05
CA LEU A 889 -7.36 16.00 23.47
C LEU A 889 -6.64 17.34 23.37
N GLY A 890 -5.88 17.69 24.42
CA GLY A 890 -4.80 18.67 24.31
C GLY A 890 -3.55 18.04 23.69
N GLU A 891 -2.59 18.85 23.23
CA GLU A 891 -1.35 18.38 22.58
C GLU A 891 -0.59 17.33 23.42
N LYS A 892 -0.45 17.58 24.73
CA LYS A 892 0.22 16.62 25.63
C LYS A 892 -0.55 15.31 25.70
N ALA A 893 -1.87 15.37 25.90
CA ALA A 893 -2.72 14.17 26.00
C ALA A 893 -2.67 13.34 24.71
N ALA A 894 -2.56 13.99 23.54
CA ALA A 894 -2.35 13.31 22.27
C ALA A 894 -0.98 12.61 22.21
N LEU A 895 0.11 13.27 22.60
CA LEU A 895 1.45 12.66 22.67
C LEU A 895 1.51 11.50 23.68
N ASP A 896 0.72 11.55 24.74
CA ASP A 896 0.58 10.48 25.73
C ASP A 896 -0.02 9.19 25.15
N LEU A 897 -0.85 9.28 24.09
CA LEU A 897 -1.40 8.12 23.39
C LEU A 897 -0.29 7.19 22.86
N VAL A 898 0.85 7.75 22.46
CA VAL A 898 2.01 7.02 21.91
C VAL A 898 3.21 7.01 22.84
N SER A 899 3.03 7.41 24.10
CA SER A 899 4.10 7.42 25.09
C SER A 899 3.64 6.85 26.43
N GLY A 900 3.20 7.69 27.37
CA GLY A 900 2.89 7.28 28.75
C GLY A 900 1.70 6.33 28.87
N ASN A 901 0.68 6.44 28.03
CA ASN A 901 -0.54 5.65 28.18
C ASN A 901 -0.29 4.15 27.96
N ALA A 902 0.61 3.78 27.05
CA ALA A 902 1.01 2.37 26.87
C ALA A 902 1.53 1.75 28.17
N HIS A 903 2.34 2.50 28.94
CA HIS A 903 2.89 2.06 30.22
C HIS A 903 1.80 1.96 31.29
N LYS A 904 0.88 2.94 31.34
CA LYS A 904 -0.28 2.92 32.26
C LYS A 904 -1.18 1.71 32.02
N ILE A 905 -1.49 1.41 30.75
CA ILE A 905 -2.39 0.33 30.36
C ILE A 905 -1.77 -1.05 30.63
N LEU A 906 -0.51 -1.26 30.25
CA LEU A 906 0.17 -2.55 30.39
C LEU A 906 0.86 -2.76 31.74
N GLY A 907 0.96 -1.71 32.57
CA GLY A 907 1.65 -1.77 33.86
C GLY A 907 3.17 -1.84 33.76
N ALA A 908 3.74 -1.37 32.65
CA ALA A 908 5.19 -1.40 32.40
C ALA A 908 5.94 -0.46 33.36
N LYS A 909 7.10 -0.90 33.85
CA LYS A 909 7.88 -0.17 34.86
C LYS A 909 9.20 0.34 34.28
N LEU A 910 9.22 1.60 33.86
CA LEU A 910 10.47 2.28 33.51
C LEU A 910 11.05 3.01 34.74
N PRO A 911 12.30 2.73 35.16
CA PRO A 911 12.93 3.46 36.26
C PRO A 911 13.03 4.98 36.01
N GLU A 912 12.74 5.80 37.02
CA GLU A 912 12.72 7.27 36.90
C GLU A 912 14.07 7.87 36.43
N ASP A 913 15.19 7.27 36.83
CA ASP A 913 16.54 7.71 36.45
C ASP A 913 16.86 7.43 34.97
N GLN A 914 16.18 6.46 34.37
CA GLN A 914 16.21 6.17 32.93
C GLN A 914 15.25 7.08 32.17
N ALA A 915 14.08 7.39 32.74
CA ALA A 915 13.05 8.23 32.10
C ALA A 915 13.59 9.60 31.64
N LYS A 916 14.49 10.24 32.41
CA LYS A 916 15.10 11.54 32.04
C LYS A 916 16.02 11.50 30.81
N GLY A 917 16.44 10.31 30.38
CA GLY A 917 17.21 10.11 29.16
C GLY A 917 16.35 9.90 27.92
N HIS A 918 15.01 9.88 28.06
CA HIS A 918 14.07 9.53 27.00
C HIS A 918 13.21 10.72 26.57
N PHE A 919 13.65 11.43 25.52
CA PHE A 919 12.99 12.64 25.05
C PHE A 919 13.18 12.88 23.55
N ILE A 920 12.34 13.74 22.98
CA ILE A 920 12.44 14.24 21.62
C ILE A 920 12.54 15.76 21.66
N ILE A 921 13.47 16.32 20.89
CA ILE A 921 13.50 17.74 20.55
C ILE A 921 13.18 17.88 19.06
N SER A 922 12.21 18.71 18.72
CA SER A 922 11.78 18.94 17.34
C SER A 922 11.58 20.41 17.03
N GLU A 923 11.64 20.77 15.74
CA GLU A 923 11.09 22.02 15.22
C GLU A 923 9.65 21.77 14.76
N GLY A 924 8.69 22.54 15.29
CA GLY A 924 7.26 22.27 15.11
C GLY A 924 6.75 21.15 16.01
N SER A 925 5.42 21.02 16.11
CA SER A 925 4.78 19.99 16.93
C SER A 925 4.98 18.60 16.31
N PRO A 926 5.39 17.55 17.06
CA PRO A 926 5.47 16.18 16.54
C PRO A 926 4.16 15.63 15.96
N LEU A 927 3.03 16.29 16.23
CA LEU A 927 1.70 15.96 15.73
C LEU A 927 1.43 16.46 14.29
N ASP A 928 2.32 17.29 13.74
CA ASP A 928 2.14 17.95 12.45
C ASP A 928 3.08 17.43 11.36
N ILE A 929 2.64 17.49 10.10
CA ILE A 929 3.38 16.94 8.95
C ILE A 929 4.73 17.64 8.73
N GLY A 930 4.76 18.96 8.97
CA GLY A 930 5.93 19.82 8.79
C GLY A 930 6.99 19.69 9.88
N SER A 931 6.72 18.93 10.95
CA SER A 931 7.63 18.79 12.08
C SER A 931 8.95 18.13 11.70
N ARG A 932 10.04 18.50 12.38
CA ARG A 932 11.37 17.88 12.17
C ARG A 932 12.02 17.56 13.50
N ILE A 933 12.25 16.27 13.75
CA ILE A 933 13.06 15.82 14.88
C ILE A 933 14.49 16.34 14.70
N LYS A 934 15.00 17.03 15.73
CA LYS A 934 16.35 17.57 15.79
C LYS A 934 17.23 16.87 16.79
N ALA A 935 16.64 16.25 17.81
CA ALA A 935 17.36 15.36 18.69
C ALA A 935 16.47 14.28 19.31
N VAL A 936 17.06 13.12 19.61
CA VAL A 936 16.42 12.03 20.36
C VAL A 936 17.36 11.56 21.45
N GLY A 937 16.91 11.69 22.70
CA GLY A 937 17.52 11.01 23.85
C GLY A 937 16.94 9.60 23.96
N SER A 938 17.80 8.58 23.88
CA SER A 938 17.40 7.16 23.83
C SER A 938 17.63 6.40 25.14
N GLY A 939 17.78 7.12 26.27
CA GLY A 939 18.08 6.52 27.58
C GLY A 939 19.56 6.15 27.77
N ARG A 940 20.43 6.53 26.82
CA ARG A 940 21.88 6.30 26.84
C ARG A 940 22.65 7.56 27.25
N ASP A 941 23.96 7.42 27.42
CA ASP A 941 24.87 8.52 27.77
C ASP A 941 25.15 9.50 26.61
N LYS A 942 24.45 9.34 25.47
CA LYS A 942 24.54 10.17 24.27
C LYS A 942 23.17 10.43 23.67
N VAL A 943 23.07 11.50 22.91
CA VAL A 943 21.89 11.93 22.16
C VAL A 943 22.20 11.95 20.67
N ALA A 944 21.26 11.41 19.90
CA ALA A 944 21.26 11.49 18.45
C ALA A 944 20.78 12.89 18.02
N VAL A 945 21.60 13.64 17.29
CA VAL A 945 21.30 15.02 16.88
C VAL A 945 21.30 15.18 15.36
N PHE A 946 20.20 15.66 14.79
CA PHE A 946 19.96 15.83 13.35
C PHE A 946 20.19 17.28 12.93
N VAL A 947 21.45 17.65 12.72
CA VAL A 947 21.84 18.99 12.28
C VAL A 947 22.89 18.92 11.18
N ASN A 948 22.86 19.88 10.26
CA ASN A 948 23.83 19.95 9.18
C ASN A 948 25.25 20.10 9.76
N GLY A 949 26.10 19.10 9.50
CA GLY A 949 27.52 19.35 9.37
C GLY A 949 27.74 20.07 8.04
N SER A 950 28.75 20.93 7.94
CA SER A 950 29.13 21.65 6.72
C SER A 950 29.58 20.76 5.54
N THR A 951 29.33 19.45 5.59
CA THR A 951 29.66 18.46 4.56
C THR A 951 28.75 17.24 4.75
N GLY A 952 27.63 17.17 4.02
CA GLY A 952 26.89 15.92 3.87
C GLY A 952 27.55 15.06 2.80
N PRO A 953 27.66 13.72 2.96
CA PRO A 953 28.31 12.88 1.96
C PRO A 953 27.46 12.76 0.70
N SER A 954 28.14 12.74 -0.45
CA SER A 954 27.55 12.53 -1.77
C SER A 954 26.93 11.13 -1.90
N LEU A 955 26.03 10.92 -2.86
CA LEU A 955 25.42 9.60 -3.15
C LEU A 955 26.48 8.50 -3.38
N LEU A 956 27.64 8.86 -3.93
CA LEU A 956 28.79 7.97 -4.12
C LEU A 956 29.43 7.53 -2.80
N GLU A 957 29.69 8.48 -1.89
CA GLU A 957 30.21 8.16 -0.54
C GLU A 957 29.20 7.36 0.30
N ARG A 958 27.90 7.41 -0.04
CA ARG A 958 26.85 6.59 0.60
C ARG A 958 26.87 5.14 0.10
N LEU A 959 27.11 4.92 -1.19
CA LEU A 959 27.28 3.58 -1.76
C LEU A 959 28.54 2.91 -1.20
N GLU A 960 29.64 3.67 -1.06
CA GLU A 960 30.89 3.17 -0.46
C GLU A 960 30.74 2.82 1.04
N ARG A 961 29.94 3.58 1.82
CA ARG A 961 29.68 3.23 3.23
C ARG A 961 28.76 2.03 3.42
N LEU A 962 27.85 1.79 2.47
CA LEU A 962 27.07 0.55 2.44
C LEU A 962 28.01 -0.66 2.19
N GLU A 963 29.04 -0.49 1.37
CA GLU A 963 30.11 -1.48 1.19
C GLU A 963 31.00 -1.65 2.44
N GLU A 964 31.41 -0.57 3.12
CA GLU A 964 32.25 -0.63 4.34
C GLU A 964 31.52 -1.22 5.57
N SER A 965 30.19 -1.16 5.61
CA SER A 965 29.37 -1.72 6.70
C SER A 965 29.28 -3.26 6.72
N GLY A 966 29.92 -3.95 5.77
CA GLY A 966 29.97 -5.42 5.71
C GLY A 966 28.64 -6.09 5.31
N ARG A 967 27.71 -5.35 4.70
CA ARG A 967 26.34 -5.81 4.36
C ARG A 967 26.15 -6.25 2.89
N VAL A 968 27.24 -6.44 2.14
CA VAL A 968 27.25 -7.18 0.87
C VAL A 968 28.44 -8.13 0.87
N GLN A 969 28.20 -9.45 0.83
CA GLN A 969 29.27 -10.42 0.61
C GLN A 969 29.81 -10.26 -0.81
N ARG A 970 31.05 -9.77 -0.95
CA ARG A 970 31.84 -9.96 -2.18
C ARG A 970 32.36 -11.39 -2.21
N GLU A 971 31.79 -12.25 -3.04
CA GLU A 971 32.59 -13.27 -3.73
C GLU A 971 32.26 -13.29 -5.23
N ALA A 972 33.33 -13.19 -6.01
CA ALA A 972 33.45 -13.32 -7.46
C ALA A 972 32.73 -12.27 -8.32
N VAL A 973 33.45 -11.24 -8.77
CA VAL A 973 33.73 -10.94 -10.20
C VAL A 973 34.79 -9.83 -10.24
N TYR A 974 36.07 -10.18 -10.34
CA TYR A 974 37.07 -9.37 -11.04
C TYR A 974 38.19 -10.31 -11.50
N GLY A 975 37.92 -10.94 -12.65
CA GLY A 975 38.91 -11.64 -13.46
C GLY A 975 38.55 -11.38 -14.92
N GLN A 976 39.36 -10.54 -15.57
CA GLN A 976 39.29 -10.14 -16.99
C GLN A 976 38.18 -9.16 -17.38
N LEU A 977 38.51 -7.85 -17.29
CA LEU A 977 38.51 -6.91 -18.41
C LEU A 977 39.39 -5.71 -18.06
#